data_AF-A0A3S1BBJ2-F1
#
_entry.id   AF-A0A3S1BBJ2-F1
#
_cell.length_a   1.000
_cell.length_b   1.000
_cell.length_c   1.000
_cell.angle_alpha   90.00
_cell.angle_beta   90.00
_cell.angle_gamma   90.00
#
_symmetry.space_group_name_H-M   'P 1'
#
loop_
_entity.id
_entity.type
_entity.pdbx_description
1 polymer ?
#
loop_
_entity_poly.entity_id
_entity_poly.type
_entity_poly.pdbx_seq_one_letter_code
_entity_poly.pdbx_strand_id
1 'polypeptide(L)'
;MIRTGLLPRWEFDSKGNAIDDSGLGGVEEQEVSQSKHKWKNINTDDMVMEYETGTMSVQANTVLLNGAVVSPNHYVNEIIDGFETMYQLLSSQSQALLASDSPLLPLANQKIRFLFRNTQLYADVLEKAQQPKSLQHGIDYSIKLDVLSRAMLVVDEKPPAWSLLAFELEAMEQMDIPYFVTDSNSDALMLNNFKVTGYFKESGYDRMISRLQQMNNEDLALQVSIIRSSFQLRITQGRNNVASTGSKTAFNPDAKYELTQVELVQEALKIATYIQQRAIHAANGSVTWIGMDYNLDAQRYQLQPIGESLYDGFCGIALFLAAVAKITNDTEFKDLAIGALHELTESLLFPENSNDYPIFSQSYIGAGNGHGSIIYTLVKISELLNEPKLLELASIAATLITKEIIESDDQFDLVNGAAGAILGLLSLYNAKPDPVILEQAVSCGHHLLNNRTQSDLGLRVWTNSESLLESGYSHGAAGIAYALLQLFKVTQQTSFKEAALEAISYERSLFSPKTGNWADTEVDLQDDNFMTSWCHGAPGIALGRLGCLSVLDDPEIRQEIAVAIDTTKKFGFPKLDHLCCGNFGRIEALLVGACKLSSPELFDIAQKQAAFVVVRAKKIGNYYLFPDLNNDIFNPAFFQGAAGIGYQLLRLAYPELLPSVLLWE
;
A
#
# COMPACT_ATOMS: atom_id res chain seq x y z
N MET A 1 -16.93 -9.87 -2.76
CA MET A 1 -18.00 -9.33 -1.90
C MET A 1 -18.07 -7.81 -1.78
N ILE A 2 -16.95 -7.08 -1.67
CA ILE A 2 -16.90 -5.63 -1.36
C ILE A 2 -17.83 -4.77 -2.24
N ARG A 3 -17.89 -5.05 -3.55
CA ARG A 3 -18.73 -4.30 -4.50
C ARG A 3 -20.25 -4.41 -4.30
N THR A 4 -20.72 -5.18 -3.31
CA THR A 4 -22.15 -5.24 -2.96
C THR A 4 -22.65 -3.99 -2.23
N GLY A 5 -21.74 -3.18 -1.67
CA GLY A 5 -22.09 -2.03 -0.82
C GLY A 5 -22.56 -2.41 0.58
N LEU A 6 -22.53 -3.70 0.95
CA LEU A 6 -22.97 -4.15 2.27
C LEU A 6 -21.85 -4.10 3.31
N LEU A 7 -20.62 -4.43 2.92
CA LEU A 7 -19.49 -4.49 3.85
C LEU A 7 -18.94 -3.09 4.15
N PRO A 8 -18.45 -2.85 5.38
CA PRO A 8 -17.74 -1.62 5.74
C PRO A 8 -16.71 -1.19 4.70
N ARG A 9 -16.80 0.06 4.29
CA ARG A 9 -15.86 0.68 3.36
C ARG A 9 -15.90 2.19 3.55
N TRP A 10 -14.72 2.81 3.53
CA TRP A 10 -14.61 4.26 3.50
C TRP A 10 -14.79 4.79 2.08
N GLU A 11 -15.68 5.76 1.94
CA GLU A 11 -15.76 6.69 0.83
C GLU A 11 -15.13 8.01 1.30
N PHE A 12 -14.36 8.66 0.42
CA PHE A 12 -13.63 9.88 0.75
C PHE A 12 -14.19 11.04 -0.06
N ASP A 13 -14.44 12.17 0.62
CA ASP A 13 -14.85 13.39 -0.07
C ASP A 13 -13.64 14.15 -0.65
N SER A 14 -13.93 15.22 -1.40
CA SER A 14 -12.89 16.07 -2.03
C SER A 14 -11.98 16.81 -1.04
N LYS A 15 -12.26 16.76 0.26
CA LYS A 15 -11.45 17.34 1.33
C LYS A 15 -10.73 16.27 2.16
N GLY A 16 -10.78 15.01 1.75
CA GLY A 16 -10.14 13.88 2.43
C GLY A 16 -10.92 13.35 3.65
N ASN A 17 -12.16 13.78 3.89
CA ASN A 17 -12.95 13.23 4.98
C ASN A 17 -13.49 11.86 4.61
N ALA A 18 -13.37 10.91 5.53
CA ALA A 18 -13.87 9.54 5.36
C ALA A 18 -15.27 9.37 5.93
N ILE A 19 -16.15 8.76 5.15
CA ILE A 19 -17.51 8.37 5.54
C ILE A 19 -17.71 6.91 5.16
N ASP A 20 -18.27 6.11 6.05
CA ASP A 20 -18.71 4.75 5.74
C ASP A 20 -20.22 4.78 5.45
N ASP A 21 -20.58 4.71 4.16
CA ASP A 21 -21.97 4.68 3.69
C ASP A 21 -22.48 3.26 3.39
N SER A 22 -21.71 2.24 3.78
CA SER A 22 -22.05 0.84 3.53
C SER A 22 -23.22 0.35 4.40
N GLY A 23 -23.91 -0.68 3.92
CA GLY A 23 -25.10 -1.22 4.59
C GLY A 23 -24.88 -1.72 6.03
N LEU A 24 -23.70 -2.28 6.33
CA LEU A 24 -23.34 -2.80 7.65
C LEU A 24 -22.32 -1.93 8.40
N GLY A 25 -21.72 -0.94 7.74
CA GLY A 25 -20.74 -0.04 8.33
C GLY A 25 -21.32 1.34 8.67
N GLY A 26 -22.21 1.88 7.85
CA GLY A 26 -22.86 3.19 8.02
C GLY A 26 -24.01 3.22 9.03
N VAL A 27 -23.85 2.54 10.17
CA VAL A 27 -24.91 2.36 11.19
C VAL A 27 -24.75 3.25 12.43
N GLU A 28 -23.68 4.05 12.48
CA GLU A 28 -23.38 4.98 13.56
C GLU A 28 -23.53 6.43 13.05
N GLU A 29 -23.81 7.38 13.94
CA GLU A 29 -23.78 8.80 13.58
C GLU A 29 -22.37 9.19 13.17
N GLN A 30 -22.26 9.81 11.98
CA GLN A 30 -20.99 10.25 11.42
C GLN A 30 -21.09 11.73 11.08
N GLU A 31 -20.06 12.52 11.39
CA GLU A 31 -19.96 13.88 10.86
C GLU A 31 -19.74 13.82 9.35
N VAL A 32 -20.57 14.51 8.60
CA VAL A 32 -20.48 14.59 7.15
C VAL A 32 -20.04 16.01 6.82
N SER A 33 -18.83 16.11 6.27
CA SER A 33 -18.24 17.38 5.83
C SER A 33 -18.88 17.96 4.56
N GLN A 34 -19.84 17.25 3.96
CA GLN A 34 -20.70 17.78 2.91
C GLN A 34 -21.63 18.84 3.48
N SER A 35 -21.32 20.09 3.15
CA SER A 35 -22.21 21.21 3.38
C SER A 35 -23.49 21.04 2.55
N LYS A 36 -24.64 20.95 3.22
CA LYS A 36 -25.94 20.96 2.55
C LYS A 36 -26.48 22.39 2.50
N HIS A 37 -27.11 22.74 1.38
CA HIS A 37 -27.87 23.98 1.29
C HIS A 37 -29.07 23.92 2.23
N LYS A 38 -29.19 24.93 3.10
CA LYS A 38 -30.36 25.12 3.95
C LYS A 38 -30.86 26.55 3.81
N TRP A 39 -32.12 26.67 3.40
CA TRP A 39 -32.79 27.96 3.40
C TRP A 39 -33.18 28.33 4.82
N LYS A 40 -32.70 29.48 5.31
CA LYS A 40 -33.15 30.12 6.54
C LYS A 40 -34.18 31.20 6.23
N ASN A 41 -35.03 31.48 7.20
CA ASN A 41 -36.10 32.48 7.11
C ASN A 41 -37.00 32.30 5.87
N ILE A 42 -37.38 31.05 5.58
CA ILE A 42 -38.18 30.68 4.41
C ILE A 42 -39.46 31.52 4.36
N ASN A 43 -39.76 32.09 3.18
CA ASN A 43 -40.90 32.97 2.92
C ASN A 43 -40.86 34.33 3.65
N THR A 44 -39.66 34.84 3.95
CA THR A 44 -39.44 36.21 4.45
C THR A 44 -38.49 36.98 3.53
N ASP A 45 -38.41 38.30 3.72
CA ASP A 45 -37.42 39.18 3.09
C ASP A 45 -35.98 38.89 3.55
N ASP A 46 -35.81 38.23 4.70
CA ASP A 46 -34.53 37.75 5.23
C ASP A 46 -34.15 36.32 4.74
N MET A 47 -34.85 35.79 3.72
CA MET A 47 -34.58 34.44 3.22
C MET A 47 -33.18 34.34 2.62
N VAL A 48 -32.35 33.48 3.19
CA VAL A 48 -30.95 33.29 2.78
C VAL A 48 -30.61 31.81 2.67
N MET A 49 -29.82 31.45 1.66
CA MET A 49 -29.24 30.12 1.54
C MET A 49 -27.94 30.09 2.34
N GLU A 50 -27.89 29.26 3.37
CA GLU A 50 -26.68 29.00 4.13
C GLU A 50 -26.19 27.56 3.92
N TYR A 51 -24.90 27.37 4.18
CA TYR A 51 -24.25 26.07 4.16
C TYR A 51 -24.10 25.59 5.59
N GLU A 52 -24.72 24.46 5.94
CA GLU A 52 -24.51 23.80 7.22
C GLU A 52 -23.85 22.44 6.98
N THR A 53 -22.82 22.12 7.77
CA THR A 53 -22.32 20.75 7.90
C THR A 53 -23.38 19.93 8.65
N GLY A 54 -23.53 18.67 8.26
CA GLY A 54 -24.55 17.79 8.81
C GLY A 54 -23.95 16.57 9.48
N THR A 55 -24.75 15.88 10.28
CA THR A 55 -24.48 14.50 10.69
C THR A 55 -25.29 13.55 9.82
N MET A 56 -24.68 12.43 9.44
CA MET A 56 -25.44 11.31 8.89
C MET A 56 -26.23 10.70 10.03
N SER A 57 -27.55 10.82 9.96
CA SER A 57 -28.42 10.24 10.98
C SER A 57 -28.56 8.74 10.79
N VAL A 58 -28.76 8.05 11.92
CA VAL A 58 -29.07 6.62 11.96
C VAL A 58 -30.23 6.29 11.01
N GLN A 59 -29.98 5.38 10.07
CA GLN A 59 -30.96 4.95 9.07
C GLN A 59 -31.61 3.61 9.45
N ALA A 60 -32.61 3.18 8.67
CA ALA A 60 -33.42 1.99 8.94
C ALA A 60 -32.64 0.65 8.93
N ASN A 61 -31.41 0.64 8.41
CA ASN A 61 -30.49 -0.50 8.45
C ASN A 61 -29.84 -0.71 9.84
N THR A 62 -29.96 0.25 10.76
CA THR A 62 -29.30 0.18 12.07
C THR A 62 -30.12 -0.65 13.06
N VAL A 63 -29.47 -1.62 13.68
CA VAL A 63 -30.08 -2.43 14.75
C VAL A 63 -30.11 -1.62 16.06
N LEU A 64 -31.30 -1.47 16.62
CA LEU A 64 -31.52 -0.83 17.93
C LEU A 64 -31.99 -1.86 18.96
N LEU A 65 -31.27 -1.96 20.08
CA LEU A 65 -31.68 -2.77 21.24
C LEU A 65 -31.95 -1.85 22.43
N ASN A 66 -33.19 -1.83 22.91
CA ASN A 66 -33.64 -0.92 23.97
C ASN A 66 -33.34 0.58 23.68
N GLY A 67 -33.38 0.97 22.40
CA GLY A 67 -33.08 2.33 21.96
C GLY A 67 -31.59 2.65 21.78
N ALA A 68 -30.69 1.71 22.05
CA ALA A 68 -29.25 1.87 21.82
C ALA A 68 -28.82 1.21 20.51
N VAL A 69 -27.91 1.87 19.76
CA VAL A 69 -27.29 1.33 18.55
C VAL A 69 -26.44 0.11 18.89
N VAL A 70 -26.62 -0.97 18.14
CA VAL A 70 -25.82 -2.19 18.26
C VAL A 70 -24.85 -2.26 17.09
N SER A 71 -23.55 -2.10 17.38
CA SER A 71 -22.51 -2.12 16.35
C SER A 71 -22.30 -3.54 15.79
N PRO A 72 -22.37 -3.75 14.46
CA PRO A 72 -22.10 -5.03 13.80
C PRO A 72 -20.68 -5.56 14.04
N ASN A 73 -19.73 -4.68 14.40
CA ASN A 73 -18.36 -5.07 14.75
C ASN A 73 -18.28 -6.06 15.93
N HIS A 74 -19.30 -6.10 16.79
CA HIS A 74 -19.37 -7.08 17.89
C HIS A 74 -19.91 -8.45 17.46
N TYR A 75 -20.41 -8.59 16.22
CA TYR A 75 -21.09 -9.79 15.70
C TYR A 75 -20.49 -10.30 14.39
N VAL A 76 -19.19 -10.04 14.17
CA VAL A 76 -18.50 -10.39 12.92
C VAL A 76 -18.51 -11.91 12.68
N ASN A 77 -18.37 -12.71 13.73
CA ASN A 77 -18.39 -14.17 13.58
C ASN A 77 -19.78 -14.67 13.16
N GLU A 78 -20.86 -14.13 13.74
CA GLU A 78 -22.23 -14.48 13.37
C GLU A 78 -22.58 -14.06 11.93
N ILE A 79 -22.05 -12.91 11.48
CA ILE A 79 -22.18 -12.47 10.07
C ILE A 79 -21.45 -13.44 9.14
N ILE A 80 -20.23 -13.87 9.53
CA ILE A 80 -19.45 -14.85 8.78
C ILE A 80 -20.19 -16.20 8.74
N ASP A 81 -20.67 -16.70 9.88
CA ASP A 81 -21.41 -17.97 9.97
C ASP A 81 -22.65 -17.96 9.06
N GLY A 82 -23.39 -16.85 9.04
CA GLY A 82 -24.53 -16.66 8.15
C GLY A 82 -24.14 -16.67 6.66
N PHE A 83 -23.05 -16.01 6.31
CA PHE A 83 -22.51 -16.01 4.95
C PHE A 83 -22.04 -17.42 4.54
N GLU A 84 -21.26 -18.09 5.36
CA GLU A 84 -20.75 -19.45 5.10
C GLU A 84 -21.89 -20.45 4.94
N THR A 85 -22.91 -20.37 5.80
CA THR A 85 -24.11 -21.22 5.71
C THR A 85 -24.79 -21.08 4.35
N MET A 86 -25.00 -19.84 3.89
CA MET A 86 -25.62 -19.60 2.58
C MET A 86 -24.71 -20.05 1.43
N TYR A 87 -23.41 -19.78 1.52
CA TYR A 87 -22.44 -20.18 0.50
C TYR A 87 -22.40 -21.70 0.32
N GLN A 88 -22.29 -22.44 1.44
CA GLN A 88 -22.27 -23.89 1.45
C GLN A 88 -23.60 -24.48 0.96
N LEU A 89 -24.73 -23.85 1.31
CA LEU A 89 -26.03 -24.24 0.76
C LEU A 89 -26.03 -24.12 -0.78
N LEU A 90 -25.65 -22.96 -1.32
CA LEU A 90 -25.60 -22.75 -2.78
C LEU A 90 -24.64 -23.73 -3.47
N SER A 91 -23.46 -23.95 -2.90
CA SER A 91 -22.48 -24.91 -3.42
C SER A 91 -23.02 -26.35 -3.43
N SER A 92 -23.67 -26.78 -2.34
CA SER A 92 -24.28 -28.11 -2.23
C SER A 92 -25.45 -28.33 -3.19
N GLN A 93 -26.17 -27.26 -3.55
CA GLN A 93 -27.29 -27.27 -4.49
C GLN A 93 -26.89 -26.92 -5.92
N SER A 94 -25.59 -26.80 -6.21
CA SER A 94 -25.06 -26.38 -7.52
C SER A 94 -25.67 -27.15 -8.69
N GLN A 95 -25.83 -28.47 -8.57
CA GLN A 95 -26.45 -29.29 -9.62
C GLN A 95 -27.89 -28.87 -9.93
N ALA A 96 -28.71 -28.58 -8.93
CA ALA A 96 -30.09 -28.13 -9.12
C ALA A 96 -30.15 -26.68 -9.63
N LEU A 97 -29.24 -25.81 -9.14
CA LEU A 97 -29.17 -24.41 -9.55
C LEU A 97 -28.65 -24.23 -10.98
N LEU A 98 -27.89 -25.19 -11.51
CA LEU A 98 -27.33 -25.19 -12.87
C LEU A 98 -28.11 -26.08 -13.85
N ALA A 99 -29.18 -26.74 -13.39
CA ALA A 99 -30.00 -27.60 -14.24
C ALA A 99 -30.83 -26.81 -15.26
N SER A 100 -31.30 -27.49 -16.30
CA SER A 100 -32.17 -26.91 -17.34
C SER A 100 -33.55 -26.49 -16.83
N ASP A 101 -33.97 -26.98 -15.66
CA ASP A 101 -35.19 -26.63 -14.93
C ASP A 101 -34.87 -25.82 -13.66
N SER A 102 -33.72 -25.13 -13.64
CA SER A 102 -33.22 -24.38 -12.50
C SER A 102 -34.24 -23.37 -11.94
N PRO A 103 -34.34 -23.23 -10.60
CA PRO A 103 -35.14 -22.19 -9.98
C PRO A 103 -34.64 -20.77 -10.27
N LEU A 104 -33.44 -20.61 -10.85
CA LEU A 104 -32.86 -19.33 -11.24
C LEU A 104 -33.32 -18.86 -12.62
N LEU A 105 -33.93 -19.71 -13.45
CA LEU A 105 -34.39 -19.35 -14.80
C LEU A 105 -35.26 -18.09 -14.86
N PRO A 106 -36.17 -17.82 -13.90
CA PRO A 106 -36.92 -16.56 -13.89
C PRO A 106 -36.03 -15.32 -13.82
N LEU A 107 -34.82 -15.42 -13.27
CA LEU A 107 -33.85 -14.32 -13.18
C LEU A 107 -33.19 -14.00 -14.52
N ALA A 108 -33.26 -14.88 -15.53
CA ALA A 108 -32.63 -14.63 -16.83
C ALA A 108 -33.33 -13.53 -17.62
N ASN A 109 -34.64 -13.34 -17.43
CA ASN A 109 -35.46 -12.42 -18.22
C ASN A 109 -35.92 -11.20 -17.39
N GLN A 110 -35.08 -10.70 -16.49
CA GLN A 110 -35.39 -9.54 -15.66
C GLN A 110 -34.81 -8.26 -16.23
N LYS A 111 -35.51 -7.15 -16.01
CA LYS A 111 -34.98 -5.81 -16.22
C LYS A 111 -34.21 -5.39 -14.97
N ILE A 112 -32.92 -5.14 -15.12
CA ILE A 112 -32.03 -4.74 -14.02
C ILE A 112 -31.52 -3.31 -14.23
N ARG A 113 -31.40 -2.56 -13.12
CA ARG A 113 -30.82 -1.21 -13.14
C ARG A 113 -29.30 -1.32 -13.32
N PHE A 114 -28.77 -0.54 -14.25
CA PHE A 114 -27.33 -0.37 -14.42
C PHE A 114 -26.91 1.00 -13.87
N LEU A 115 -25.98 1.01 -12.91
CA LEU A 115 -25.42 2.24 -12.37
C LEU A 115 -24.13 2.57 -13.14
N PHE A 116 -24.24 3.46 -14.12
CA PHE A 116 -23.09 3.88 -14.92
C PHE A 116 -22.13 4.80 -14.13
N ARG A 117 -22.70 5.78 -13.40
CA ARG A 117 -21.98 6.64 -12.45
C ARG A 117 -22.66 6.62 -11.09
N ASN A 118 -21.91 7.01 -10.06
CA ASN A 118 -22.48 7.28 -8.75
C ASN A 118 -23.56 8.37 -8.88
N THR A 119 -24.73 8.14 -8.28
CA THR A 119 -25.86 9.09 -8.30
C THR A 119 -25.47 10.45 -7.70
N GLN A 120 -24.60 10.48 -6.71
CA GLN A 120 -24.14 11.72 -6.08
C GLN A 120 -23.43 12.65 -7.07
N LEU A 121 -22.67 12.09 -8.03
CA LEU A 121 -22.00 12.90 -9.06
C LEU A 121 -23.00 13.69 -9.90
N TYR A 122 -24.11 13.05 -10.32
CA TYR A 122 -25.16 13.75 -11.04
C TYR A 122 -25.86 14.80 -10.17
N ALA A 123 -26.13 14.49 -8.90
CA ALA A 123 -26.71 15.44 -7.96
C ALA A 123 -25.84 16.69 -7.79
N ASP A 124 -24.53 16.53 -7.61
CA ASP A 124 -23.56 17.63 -7.48
C ASP A 124 -23.49 18.50 -8.75
N VAL A 125 -23.57 17.86 -9.93
CA VAL A 125 -23.60 18.58 -11.21
C VAL A 125 -24.89 19.39 -11.34
N LEU A 126 -26.05 18.80 -11.03
CA LEU A 126 -27.34 19.49 -11.05
C LEU A 126 -27.37 20.66 -10.06
N GLU A 127 -26.85 20.47 -8.84
CA GLU A 127 -26.76 21.53 -7.83
C GLU A 127 -25.92 22.72 -8.32
N LYS A 128 -24.79 22.45 -8.98
CA LYS A 128 -23.94 23.49 -9.59
C LYS A 128 -24.61 24.15 -10.79
N ALA A 129 -25.35 23.40 -11.60
CA ALA A 129 -26.06 23.91 -12.77
C ALA A 129 -27.25 24.80 -12.38
N GLN A 130 -27.89 24.53 -11.25
CA GLN A 130 -29.04 25.29 -10.72
C GLN A 130 -28.65 26.58 -9.97
N GLN A 131 -27.36 26.94 -9.93
CA GLN A 131 -26.93 28.21 -9.33
C GLN A 131 -27.49 29.39 -10.14
N PRO A 132 -27.93 30.50 -9.52
CA PRO A 132 -28.57 31.62 -10.22
C PRO A 132 -27.77 32.16 -11.42
N LYS A 133 -26.43 32.20 -11.30
CA LYS A 133 -25.51 32.60 -12.38
C LYS A 133 -25.60 31.70 -13.62
N SER A 134 -25.85 30.41 -13.43
CA SER A 134 -25.94 29.42 -14.51
C SER A 134 -27.34 29.37 -15.14
N LEU A 135 -28.36 29.91 -14.46
CA LEU A 135 -29.74 29.96 -14.95
C LEU A 135 -30.08 31.24 -15.75
N GLN A 136 -29.13 32.17 -15.91
CA GLN A 136 -29.35 33.41 -16.66
C GLN A 136 -29.49 33.16 -18.17
N HIS A 137 -28.70 32.21 -18.69
CA HIS A 137 -28.71 31.82 -20.10
C HIS A 137 -28.61 30.30 -20.23
N GLY A 138 -29.33 29.72 -21.18
CA GLY A 138 -29.30 28.27 -21.43
C GLY A 138 -27.91 27.73 -21.80
N ILE A 139 -27.03 28.57 -22.35
CA ILE A 139 -25.63 28.23 -22.64
C ILE A 139 -24.84 28.02 -21.34
N ASP A 140 -25.02 28.87 -20.33
CA ASP A 140 -24.31 28.74 -19.06
C ASP A 140 -24.75 27.49 -18.30
N TYR A 141 -26.03 27.13 -18.39
CA TYR A 141 -26.58 25.89 -17.84
C TYR A 141 -25.99 24.66 -18.56
N SER A 142 -26.01 24.64 -19.89
CA SER A 142 -25.50 23.49 -20.66
C SER A 142 -24.00 23.25 -20.46
N ILE A 143 -23.19 24.32 -20.35
CA ILE A 143 -21.75 24.20 -20.02
C ILE A 143 -21.53 23.50 -18.67
N LYS A 144 -22.42 23.69 -17.69
CA LYS A 144 -22.30 22.99 -16.39
C LYS A 144 -22.57 21.50 -16.51
N LEU A 145 -23.52 21.10 -17.36
CA LEU A 145 -23.81 19.69 -17.61
C LEU A 145 -22.70 19.01 -18.43
N ASP A 146 -22.09 19.74 -19.35
CA ASP A 146 -21.03 19.23 -20.24
C ASP A 146 -19.79 18.73 -19.48
N VAL A 147 -19.64 19.03 -18.18
CA VAL A 147 -18.60 18.44 -17.32
C VAL A 147 -18.61 16.91 -17.33
N LEU A 148 -19.78 16.28 -17.58
CA LEU A 148 -19.92 14.83 -17.70
C LEU A 148 -19.10 14.26 -18.87
N SER A 149 -18.87 15.05 -19.92
CA SER A 149 -18.08 14.65 -21.09
C SER A 149 -16.59 14.46 -20.76
N ARG A 150 -16.07 15.13 -19.72
CA ARG A 150 -14.64 15.11 -19.36
C ARG A 150 -14.10 13.70 -19.14
N ALA A 151 -14.89 12.84 -18.50
CA ALA A 151 -14.52 11.45 -18.27
C ALA A 151 -14.36 10.62 -19.56
N MET A 152 -14.80 11.15 -20.70
CA MET A 152 -14.72 10.52 -22.01
C MET A 152 -13.63 11.13 -22.91
N LEU A 153 -12.93 12.17 -22.43
CA LEU A 153 -11.85 12.86 -23.17
C LEU A 153 -10.46 12.30 -22.87
N VAL A 154 -10.38 11.18 -22.14
CA VAL A 154 -9.13 10.47 -21.79
C VAL A 154 -8.58 9.63 -22.94
N VAL A 155 -9.34 9.44 -24.02
CA VAL A 155 -8.97 8.66 -25.20
C VAL A 155 -9.19 9.47 -26.47
N ASP A 156 -8.31 9.30 -27.45
CA ASP A 156 -8.39 10.02 -28.74
C ASP A 156 -9.61 9.61 -29.57
N GLU A 157 -10.05 8.36 -29.44
CA GLU A 157 -11.26 7.84 -30.08
C GLU A 157 -12.44 7.81 -29.12
N LYS A 158 -13.64 8.13 -29.63
CA LYS A 158 -14.86 8.10 -28.82
C LYS A 158 -15.11 6.68 -28.29
N PRO A 159 -15.11 6.46 -26.97
CA PRO A 159 -15.33 5.13 -26.42
C PRO A 159 -16.78 4.67 -26.66
N PRO A 160 -17.09 3.36 -26.56
CA PRO A 160 -18.47 2.87 -26.60
C PRO A 160 -19.40 3.60 -25.60
N ALA A 161 -18.84 3.98 -24.45
CA ALA A 161 -19.52 4.76 -23.41
C ALA A 161 -19.96 6.17 -23.87
N TRP A 162 -19.37 6.72 -24.94
CA TRP A 162 -19.75 8.03 -25.50
C TRP A 162 -21.23 8.10 -25.87
N SER A 163 -21.80 6.96 -26.31
CA SER A 163 -23.21 6.88 -26.66
C SER A 163 -24.16 7.13 -25.47
N LEU A 164 -23.69 6.94 -24.24
CA LEU A 164 -24.47 7.19 -23.02
C LEU A 164 -24.55 8.68 -22.69
N LEU A 165 -23.53 9.48 -23.07
CA LEU A 165 -23.46 10.90 -22.70
C LEU A 165 -24.67 11.68 -23.16
N ALA A 166 -25.17 11.42 -24.38
CA ALA A 166 -26.37 12.08 -24.89
C ALA A 166 -27.60 11.80 -24.01
N PHE A 167 -27.74 10.56 -23.53
CA PHE A 167 -28.82 10.18 -22.62
C PHE A 167 -28.62 10.77 -21.21
N GLU A 168 -27.38 10.83 -20.72
CA GLU A 168 -27.06 11.52 -19.46
C GLU A 168 -27.49 12.99 -19.54
N LEU A 169 -27.10 13.70 -20.61
CA LEU A 169 -27.41 15.11 -20.79
C LEU A 169 -28.92 15.34 -20.95
N GLU A 170 -29.63 14.51 -21.73
CA GLU A 170 -31.09 14.62 -21.90
C GLU A 170 -31.83 14.53 -20.56
N ALA A 171 -31.48 13.55 -19.71
CA ALA A 171 -32.09 13.42 -18.38
C ALA A 171 -31.74 14.63 -17.48
N MET A 172 -30.47 15.05 -17.48
CA MET A 172 -29.99 16.16 -16.65
C MET A 172 -30.58 17.51 -17.08
N GLU A 173 -30.89 17.70 -18.37
CA GLU A 173 -31.62 18.87 -18.88
C GLU A 173 -33.06 18.93 -18.34
N GLN A 174 -33.67 17.78 -18.08
CA GLN A 174 -34.97 17.67 -17.39
C GLN A 174 -34.84 17.69 -15.86
N MET A 175 -33.63 17.88 -15.32
CA MET A 175 -33.30 17.82 -13.90
C MET A 175 -33.51 16.43 -13.27
N ASP A 176 -33.53 15.39 -14.10
CA ASP A 176 -33.58 14.00 -13.66
C ASP A 176 -32.18 13.42 -13.52
N ILE A 177 -32.02 12.50 -12.56
CA ILE A 177 -30.82 11.66 -12.48
C ILE A 177 -30.92 10.57 -13.56
N PRO A 178 -29.91 10.42 -14.44
CA PRO A 178 -29.91 9.39 -15.47
C PRO A 178 -30.17 7.99 -14.91
N TYR A 179 -31.09 7.25 -15.55
CA TYR A 179 -31.52 5.93 -15.13
C TYR A 179 -31.40 4.91 -16.26
N PHE A 180 -30.41 4.02 -16.16
CA PHE A 180 -30.14 2.99 -17.17
C PHE A 180 -30.72 1.64 -16.77
N VAL A 181 -31.27 0.92 -17.74
CA VAL A 181 -31.86 -0.42 -17.58
C VAL A 181 -31.31 -1.36 -18.65
N THR A 182 -31.03 -2.60 -18.27
CA THR A 182 -30.66 -3.66 -19.21
C THR A 182 -31.42 -4.96 -18.89
N ASP A 183 -31.45 -5.87 -19.86
CA ASP A 183 -31.92 -7.25 -19.67
C ASP A 183 -30.81 -8.10 -19.05
N SER A 184 -31.14 -8.86 -18.01
CA SER A 184 -30.18 -9.70 -17.29
C SER A 184 -29.47 -10.74 -18.18
N ASN A 185 -30.10 -11.21 -19.25
CA ASN A 185 -29.53 -12.16 -20.22
C ASN A 185 -28.95 -11.50 -21.48
N SER A 186 -28.79 -10.17 -21.49
CA SER A 186 -28.19 -9.46 -22.63
C SER A 186 -26.88 -8.80 -22.24
N ASP A 187 -25.94 -8.81 -23.16
CA ASP A 187 -24.70 -8.04 -23.14
C ASP A 187 -24.88 -6.62 -23.75
N ALA A 188 -26.10 -6.28 -24.17
CA ALA A 188 -26.40 -4.99 -24.76
C ALA A 188 -26.98 -4.01 -23.73
N LEU A 189 -26.75 -2.71 -23.95
CA LEU A 189 -27.39 -1.65 -23.19
C LEU A 189 -28.47 -0.98 -24.03
N MET A 190 -29.67 -0.84 -23.48
CA MET A 190 -30.77 -0.14 -24.13
C MET A 190 -30.78 1.33 -23.68
N LEU A 191 -30.73 2.25 -24.63
CA LEU A 191 -30.79 3.69 -24.44
C LEU A 191 -31.99 4.24 -25.23
N ASN A 192 -33.12 4.48 -24.56
CA ASN A 192 -34.38 4.83 -25.22
C ASN A 192 -34.71 3.83 -26.36
N ASN A 193 -34.69 4.28 -27.61
CA ASN A 193 -34.96 3.47 -28.81
C ASN A 193 -33.69 2.90 -29.46
N PHE A 194 -32.52 3.12 -28.87
CA PHE A 194 -31.23 2.68 -29.38
C PHE A 194 -30.67 1.52 -28.56
N LYS A 195 -30.05 0.55 -29.24
CA LYS A 195 -29.40 -0.60 -28.61
C LYS A 195 -27.91 -0.52 -28.85
N VAL A 196 -27.13 -0.40 -27.78
CA VAL A 196 -25.67 -0.52 -27.81
C VAL A 196 -25.33 -2.00 -27.65
N THR A 197 -25.09 -2.69 -28.76
CA THR A 197 -24.75 -4.12 -28.77
C THR A 197 -23.33 -4.36 -28.26
N GLY A 198 -23.11 -5.41 -27.46
CA GLY A 198 -21.79 -5.74 -26.93
C GLY A 198 -21.22 -4.68 -26.00
N TYR A 199 -22.08 -3.91 -25.31
CA TYR A 199 -21.64 -2.91 -24.34
C TYR A 199 -21.01 -3.58 -23.11
N PHE A 200 -21.60 -4.68 -22.65
CA PHE A 200 -21.05 -5.51 -21.59
C PHE A 200 -20.23 -6.66 -22.19
N LYS A 201 -19.17 -7.08 -21.48
CA LYS A 201 -18.37 -8.25 -21.89
C LYS A 201 -19.16 -9.57 -21.83
N GLU A 202 -20.13 -9.65 -20.92
CA GLU A 202 -21.03 -10.78 -20.72
C GLU A 202 -22.34 -10.29 -20.09
N SER A 203 -23.40 -11.09 -20.17
CA SER A 203 -24.68 -10.77 -19.51
C SER A 203 -24.59 -10.92 -17.99
N GLY A 204 -25.45 -10.21 -17.25
CA GLY A 204 -25.49 -10.31 -15.79
C GLY A 204 -25.89 -11.70 -15.29
N TYR A 205 -26.76 -12.39 -16.02
CA TYR A 205 -27.19 -13.75 -15.74
C TYR A 205 -26.07 -14.76 -15.99
N ASP A 206 -25.39 -14.69 -17.14
CA ASP A 206 -24.27 -15.59 -17.44
C ASP A 206 -23.14 -15.41 -16.43
N ARG A 207 -22.86 -14.17 -16.02
CA ARG A 207 -21.89 -13.87 -14.97
C ARG A 207 -22.26 -14.50 -13.63
N MET A 208 -23.54 -14.47 -13.25
CA MET A 208 -24.03 -15.12 -12.04
C MET A 208 -23.84 -16.65 -12.14
N ILE A 209 -24.18 -17.25 -13.28
CA ILE A 209 -24.01 -18.69 -13.52
C ILE A 209 -22.52 -19.09 -13.44
N SER A 210 -21.64 -18.36 -14.11
CA SER A 210 -20.18 -18.58 -14.07
C SER A 210 -19.64 -18.51 -12.63
N ARG A 211 -20.14 -17.57 -11.81
CA ARG A 211 -19.75 -17.48 -10.39
C ARG A 211 -20.22 -18.69 -9.59
N LEU A 212 -21.46 -19.14 -9.80
CA LEU A 212 -21.97 -20.36 -9.13
C LEU A 212 -21.13 -21.59 -9.48
N GLN A 213 -20.69 -21.71 -10.73
CA GLN A 213 -19.83 -22.81 -11.18
C GLN A 213 -18.42 -22.77 -10.55
N GLN A 214 -17.94 -21.58 -10.20
CA GLN A 214 -16.61 -21.37 -9.62
C GLN A 214 -16.59 -21.50 -8.09
N MET A 215 -17.76 -21.64 -7.44
CA MET A 215 -17.83 -21.73 -5.98
C MET A 215 -17.08 -22.95 -5.45
N ASN A 216 -16.13 -22.72 -4.56
CA ASN A 216 -15.31 -23.76 -3.94
C ASN A 216 -14.79 -23.29 -2.57
N ASN A 217 -14.06 -24.16 -1.87
CA ASN A 217 -13.57 -23.85 -0.52
C ASN A 217 -12.52 -22.72 -0.50
N GLU A 218 -11.76 -22.53 -1.57
CA GLU A 218 -10.75 -21.47 -1.68
C GLU A 218 -11.43 -20.11 -1.87
N ASP A 219 -12.44 -20.01 -2.75
CA ASP A 219 -13.25 -18.79 -2.89
C ASP A 219 -14.02 -18.48 -1.59
N LEU A 220 -14.59 -19.50 -0.92
CA LEU A 220 -15.22 -19.30 0.39
C LEU A 220 -14.25 -18.68 1.41
N ALA A 221 -13.05 -19.26 1.54
CA ALA A 221 -12.04 -18.75 2.46
C ALA A 221 -11.61 -17.32 2.11
N LEU A 222 -11.49 -16.99 0.82
CA LEU A 222 -11.20 -15.63 0.36
C LEU A 222 -12.33 -14.65 0.71
N GLN A 223 -13.59 -15.01 0.44
CA GLN A 223 -14.74 -14.16 0.77
C GLN A 223 -14.85 -13.91 2.29
N VAL A 224 -14.63 -14.94 3.11
CA VAL A 224 -14.61 -14.83 4.58
C VAL A 224 -13.48 -13.93 5.06
N SER A 225 -12.27 -14.08 4.48
CA SER A 225 -11.13 -13.21 4.78
C SER A 225 -11.44 -11.74 4.47
N ILE A 226 -12.14 -11.48 3.36
CA ILE A 226 -12.56 -10.13 2.96
C ILE A 226 -13.58 -9.54 3.95
N ILE A 227 -14.61 -10.31 4.35
CA ILE A 227 -15.60 -9.87 5.36
C ILE A 227 -14.90 -9.50 6.67
N ARG A 228 -14.08 -10.42 7.18
CA ARG A 228 -13.40 -10.22 8.47
C ARG A 228 -12.52 -8.97 8.43
N SER A 229 -11.75 -8.83 7.34
CA SER A 229 -10.86 -7.68 7.15
C SER A 229 -11.63 -6.37 7.01
N SER A 230 -12.75 -6.32 6.28
CA SER A 230 -13.50 -5.06 6.12
C SER A 230 -14.02 -4.50 7.45
N PHE A 231 -14.55 -5.35 8.34
CA PHE A 231 -14.98 -4.92 9.68
C PHE A 231 -13.81 -4.47 10.54
N GLN A 232 -12.70 -5.19 10.47
CA GLN A 232 -11.56 -4.90 11.31
C GLN A 232 -10.84 -3.60 10.92
N LEU A 233 -10.66 -3.35 9.62
CA LEU A 233 -10.05 -2.12 9.13
C LEU A 233 -10.90 -0.87 9.44
N ARG A 234 -12.22 -1.01 9.50
CA ARG A 234 -13.13 0.09 9.90
C ARG A 234 -12.83 0.63 11.30
N ILE A 235 -12.49 -0.25 12.25
CA ILE A 235 -12.24 0.14 13.64
C ILE A 235 -10.75 0.45 13.93
N THR A 236 -9.87 0.22 12.97
CA THR A 236 -8.43 0.46 13.12
C THR A 236 -8.15 1.94 12.88
N GLN A 237 -7.58 2.64 13.88
CA GLN A 237 -7.24 4.07 13.77
C GLN A 237 -5.73 4.31 13.96
N GLY A 238 -5.20 5.26 13.18
CA GLY A 238 -3.85 5.82 13.35
C GLY A 238 -2.71 4.99 12.74
N ARG A 239 -1.58 5.66 12.46
CA ARG A 239 -0.28 4.99 12.24
C ARG A 239 0.12 4.35 13.57
N ASN A 240 0.39 3.05 13.57
CA ASN A 240 0.85 2.32 14.75
C ASN A 240 2.11 2.99 15.34
N ASN A 241 1.94 3.85 16.36
CA ASN A 241 3.05 4.35 17.15
C ASN A 241 3.50 3.24 18.10
N VAL A 242 4.37 2.36 17.61
CA VAL A 242 4.96 1.23 18.35
C VAL A 242 5.97 1.70 19.41
N ALA A 243 6.03 3.00 19.72
CA ALA A 243 6.96 3.58 20.68
C ALA A 243 6.91 2.89 22.05
N SER A 244 5.74 2.41 22.50
CA SER A 244 5.68 1.52 23.66
C SER A 244 4.33 0.82 23.79
N THR A 245 4.34 -0.36 24.44
CA THR A 245 3.20 -1.04 25.14
C THR A 245 2.63 -2.35 24.58
N GLY A 246 3.27 -2.98 23.59
CA GLY A 246 3.02 -4.41 23.36
C GLY A 246 3.61 -5.26 24.50
N SER A 247 2.82 -6.14 25.12
CA SER A 247 3.32 -7.20 26.02
C SER A 247 4.44 -7.97 25.32
N LYS A 248 5.70 -7.73 25.69
CA LYS A 248 6.86 -8.47 25.17
C LYS A 248 6.75 -9.92 25.60
N THR A 249 6.93 -10.85 24.67
CA THR A 249 7.01 -12.27 25.04
C THR A 249 8.38 -12.54 25.67
N ALA A 250 8.38 -13.22 26.81
CA ALA A 250 9.63 -13.62 27.47
C ALA A 250 10.43 -14.54 26.54
N PHE A 251 11.61 -14.08 26.14
CA PHE A 251 12.59 -14.87 25.42
C PHE A 251 13.52 -15.52 26.44
N ASN A 252 13.67 -16.84 26.37
CA ASN A 252 14.66 -17.55 27.15
C ASN A 252 15.90 -17.81 26.28
N PRO A 253 16.99 -17.03 26.42
CA PRO A 253 18.21 -17.21 25.62
C PRO A 253 18.87 -18.57 25.82
N ASP A 254 18.61 -19.26 26.93
CA ASP A 254 19.16 -20.58 27.25
C ASP A 254 18.33 -21.73 26.66
N ALA A 255 17.15 -21.45 26.10
CA ALA A 255 16.37 -22.45 25.38
C ALA A 255 16.96 -22.66 23.98
N LYS A 256 17.09 -23.93 23.59
CA LYS A 256 17.56 -24.29 22.24
C LYS A 256 16.46 -24.04 21.22
N TYR A 257 16.45 -22.84 20.65
CA TYR A 257 15.74 -22.52 19.42
C TYR A 257 16.73 -22.65 18.26
N GLU A 258 16.77 -23.81 17.63
CA GLU A 258 17.59 -24.04 16.44
C GLU A 258 16.65 -24.26 15.25
N LEU A 259 16.83 -23.47 14.20
CA LEU A 259 16.28 -23.76 12.88
C LEU A 259 17.44 -24.09 11.96
N THR A 260 17.35 -25.22 11.29
CA THR A 260 18.25 -25.55 10.19
C THR A 260 17.98 -24.65 8.99
N GLN A 261 18.96 -24.54 8.10
CA GLN A 261 18.81 -23.85 6.81
C GLN A 261 17.58 -24.36 6.03
N VAL A 262 17.33 -25.67 6.05
CA VAL A 262 16.17 -26.29 5.38
C VAL A 262 14.85 -25.84 6.02
N GLU A 263 14.78 -25.75 7.35
CA GLU A 263 13.57 -25.31 8.05
C GLU A 263 13.25 -23.83 7.82
N LEU A 264 14.27 -22.98 7.69
CA LEU A 264 14.11 -21.57 7.29
C LEU A 264 13.49 -21.47 5.90
N VAL A 265 14.02 -22.23 4.93
CA VAL A 265 13.50 -22.27 3.55
C VAL A 265 12.08 -22.82 3.52
N GLN A 266 11.78 -23.89 4.25
CA GLN A 266 10.44 -24.46 4.33
C GLN A 266 9.43 -23.48 4.92
N GLU A 267 9.84 -22.67 5.91
CA GLU A 267 8.96 -21.67 6.49
C GLU A 267 8.70 -20.52 5.52
N ALA A 268 9.72 -20.05 4.78
CA ALA A 268 9.54 -19.08 3.70
C ALA A 268 8.61 -19.62 2.60
N LEU A 269 8.75 -20.90 2.22
CA LEU A 269 7.89 -21.54 1.23
C LEU A 269 6.41 -21.58 1.65
N LYS A 270 6.11 -21.83 2.93
CA LYS A 270 4.74 -21.76 3.42
C LYS A 270 4.13 -20.37 3.24
N ILE A 271 4.92 -19.33 3.51
CA ILE A 271 4.50 -17.94 3.30
C ILE A 271 4.26 -17.69 1.80
N ALA A 272 5.17 -18.14 0.93
CA ALA A 272 5.03 -18.01 -0.52
C ALA A 272 3.78 -18.72 -1.05
N THR A 273 3.51 -19.96 -0.61
CA THR A 273 2.30 -20.70 -0.96
C THR A 273 1.04 -20.02 -0.46
N TYR A 274 1.06 -19.46 0.76
CA TYR A 274 -0.08 -18.70 1.29
C TYR A 274 -0.38 -17.43 0.48
N ILE A 275 0.66 -16.74 -0.02
CA ILE A 275 0.52 -15.62 -0.96
C ILE A 275 -0.02 -16.11 -2.30
N GLN A 276 0.53 -17.20 -2.85
CA GLN A 276 0.09 -17.80 -4.12
C GLN A 276 -1.40 -18.19 -4.09
N GLN A 277 -1.88 -18.80 -3.00
CA GLN A 277 -3.28 -19.20 -2.85
C GLN A 277 -4.27 -18.03 -2.88
N ARG A 278 -3.79 -16.79 -2.67
CA ARG A 278 -4.61 -15.57 -2.65
C ARG A 278 -4.36 -14.67 -3.85
N ALA A 279 -3.59 -15.16 -4.82
CA ALA A 279 -3.33 -14.48 -6.07
C ALA A 279 -4.61 -14.41 -6.90
N ILE A 280 -4.87 -13.25 -7.49
CA ILE A 280 -5.96 -13.02 -8.43
C ILE A 280 -5.34 -12.96 -9.81
N HIS A 281 -5.65 -13.98 -10.62
CA HIS A 281 -5.14 -14.11 -11.98
C HIS A 281 -6.10 -13.48 -12.99
N ALA A 282 -5.59 -12.59 -13.84
CA ALA A 282 -6.30 -12.05 -14.97
C ALA A 282 -6.03 -12.89 -16.24
N ALA A 283 -6.93 -12.77 -17.22
CA ALA A 283 -6.85 -13.54 -18.47
C ALA A 283 -5.64 -13.15 -19.36
N ASN A 284 -5.09 -11.95 -19.18
CA ASN A 284 -3.87 -11.49 -19.85
C ASN A 284 -2.58 -11.99 -19.18
N GLY A 285 -2.69 -12.78 -18.10
CA GLY A 285 -1.55 -13.29 -17.34
C GLY A 285 -1.09 -12.37 -16.20
N SER A 286 -1.71 -11.20 -16.01
CA SER A 286 -1.40 -10.36 -14.87
C SER A 286 -1.91 -10.96 -13.57
N VAL A 287 -1.18 -10.70 -12.48
CA VAL A 287 -1.47 -11.21 -11.15
C VAL A 287 -1.52 -10.05 -10.18
N THR A 288 -2.53 -10.04 -9.31
CA THR A 288 -2.66 -9.05 -8.24
C THR A 288 -3.16 -9.69 -6.95
N TRP A 289 -3.19 -8.91 -5.88
CA TRP A 289 -3.72 -9.30 -4.57
C TRP A 289 -4.62 -8.19 -4.05
N ILE A 290 -5.55 -8.53 -3.17
CA ILE A 290 -6.27 -7.55 -2.37
C ILE A 290 -5.54 -7.43 -1.03
N GLY A 291 -5.03 -6.23 -0.76
CA GLY A 291 -4.27 -5.91 0.44
C GLY A 291 -4.93 -4.81 1.27
N MET A 292 -4.26 -4.46 2.35
CA MET A 292 -4.60 -3.34 3.21
C MET A 292 -3.87 -2.11 2.70
N ASP A 293 -4.63 -1.05 2.43
CA ASP A 293 -4.12 0.26 2.03
C ASP A 293 -4.41 1.28 3.13
N TYR A 294 -3.50 2.22 3.35
CA TYR A 294 -3.66 3.29 4.34
C TYR A 294 -3.78 4.64 3.63
N ASN A 295 -4.97 5.23 3.73
CA ASN A 295 -5.18 6.60 3.28
C ASN A 295 -4.61 7.56 4.35
N LEU A 296 -3.56 8.30 3.98
CA LEU A 296 -2.86 9.24 4.86
C LEU A 296 -3.73 10.42 5.28
N ASP A 297 -4.40 11.06 4.32
CA ASP A 297 -5.23 12.25 4.54
C ASP A 297 -6.38 11.96 5.50
N ALA A 298 -7.02 10.81 5.31
CA ALA A 298 -8.16 10.39 6.12
C ALA A 298 -7.75 9.64 7.39
N GLN A 299 -6.49 9.21 7.50
CA GLN A 299 -5.99 8.33 8.54
C GLN A 299 -6.85 7.07 8.73
N ARG A 300 -7.16 6.39 7.62
CA ARG A 300 -8.02 5.20 7.60
C ARG A 300 -7.41 4.09 6.77
N TYR A 301 -7.66 2.86 7.21
CA TYR A 301 -7.35 1.66 6.43
C TYR A 301 -8.57 1.18 5.65
N GLN A 302 -8.31 0.63 4.46
CA GLN A 302 -9.32 -0.04 3.64
C GLN A 302 -8.72 -1.17 2.82
N LEU A 303 -9.56 -2.06 2.32
CA LEU A 303 -9.14 -3.08 1.36
C LEU A 303 -9.12 -2.51 -0.06
N GLN A 304 -8.01 -2.68 -0.76
CA GLN A 304 -7.84 -2.29 -2.16
C GLN A 304 -6.99 -3.32 -2.91
N PRO A 305 -7.05 -3.37 -4.25
CA PRO A 305 -5.99 -3.99 -5.03
C PRO A 305 -4.64 -3.41 -4.60
N ILE A 306 -3.64 -4.27 -4.45
CA ILE A 306 -2.33 -3.85 -3.98
C ILE A 306 -1.66 -2.92 -5.00
N GLY A 307 -0.99 -1.87 -4.53
CA GLY A 307 -0.26 -0.92 -5.37
C GLY A 307 1.03 -1.51 -5.94
N GLU A 308 1.84 -0.69 -6.61
CA GLU A 308 3.04 -1.11 -7.33
C GLU A 308 4.35 -1.01 -6.55
N SER A 309 4.36 -0.40 -5.37
CA SER A 309 5.57 -0.11 -4.60
C SER A 309 6.35 -1.35 -4.15
N LEU A 310 7.63 -1.17 -3.81
CA LEU A 310 8.39 -2.18 -3.06
C LEU A 310 7.88 -2.29 -1.61
N TYR A 311 7.45 -1.18 -1.02
CA TYR A 311 7.12 -1.07 0.40
C TYR A 311 5.92 -1.94 0.80
N ASP A 312 4.79 -1.68 0.15
CA ASP A 312 3.49 -2.30 0.40
C ASP A 312 2.80 -2.86 -0.85
N GLY A 313 3.45 -2.75 -2.02
CA GLY A 313 2.91 -3.17 -3.31
C GLY A 313 3.36 -4.54 -3.83
N PHE A 314 2.95 -4.82 -5.07
CA PHE A 314 3.28 -6.07 -5.78
C PHE A 314 4.76 -6.17 -6.15
N CYS A 315 5.52 -5.07 -6.27
CA CYS A 315 6.96 -5.15 -6.49
C CYS A 315 7.67 -5.85 -5.33
N GLY A 316 7.27 -5.54 -4.09
CA GLY A 316 7.74 -6.23 -2.90
C GLY A 316 7.41 -7.72 -2.89
N ILE A 317 6.17 -8.06 -3.26
CA ILE A 317 5.74 -9.46 -3.38
C ILE A 317 6.56 -10.19 -4.45
N ALA A 318 6.69 -9.60 -5.64
CA ALA A 318 7.42 -10.16 -6.76
C ALA A 318 8.89 -10.42 -6.40
N LEU A 319 9.54 -9.51 -5.66
CA LEU A 319 10.92 -9.68 -5.21
C LEU A 319 11.07 -10.90 -4.27
N PHE A 320 10.14 -11.06 -3.34
CA PHE A 320 10.12 -12.23 -2.46
C PHE A 320 9.91 -13.53 -3.26
N LEU A 321 8.93 -13.57 -4.16
CA LEU A 321 8.65 -14.74 -4.99
C LEU A 321 9.84 -15.09 -5.92
N ALA A 322 10.53 -14.08 -6.46
CA ALA A 322 11.74 -14.27 -7.23
C ALA A 322 12.88 -14.86 -6.38
N ALA A 323 13.02 -14.43 -5.13
CA ALA A 323 13.99 -15.02 -4.20
C ALA A 323 13.65 -16.49 -3.87
N VAL A 324 12.37 -16.81 -3.68
CA VAL A 324 11.91 -18.20 -3.52
C VAL A 324 12.30 -19.03 -4.74
N ALA A 325 11.93 -18.58 -5.94
CA ALA A 325 12.24 -19.26 -7.19
C ALA A 325 13.75 -19.45 -7.40
N LYS A 326 14.58 -18.48 -7.00
CA LYS A 326 16.04 -18.59 -7.03
C LYS A 326 16.57 -19.70 -6.12
N ILE A 327 16.03 -19.82 -4.91
CA ILE A 327 16.50 -20.81 -3.93
C ILE A 327 16.00 -22.22 -4.26
N THR A 328 14.75 -22.36 -4.72
CA THR A 328 14.12 -23.67 -4.95
C THR A 328 14.23 -24.17 -6.39
N ASN A 329 14.58 -23.29 -7.34
CA ASN A 329 14.45 -23.52 -8.78
C ASN A 329 13.01 -23.85 -9.22
N ASP A 330 12.02 -23.35 -8.47
CA ASP A 330 10.61 -23.55 -8.77
C ASP A 330 10.13 -22.56 -9.86
N THR A 331 9.63 -23.11 -10.96
CA THR A 331 9.14 -22.32 -12.09
C THR A 331 7.79 -21.66 -11.82
N GLU A 332 6.95 -22.22 -10.94
CA GLU A 332 5.64 -21.64 -10.64
C GLU A 332 5.78 -20.31 -9.89
N PHE A 333 6.70 -20.24 -8.92
CA PHE A 333 6.99 -18.98 -8.23
C PHE A 333 7.69 -17.96 -9.11
N LYS A 334 8.49 -18.42 -10.09
CA LYS A 334 9.05 -17.56 -11.14
C LYS A 334 7.92 -16.94 -11.98
N ASP A 335 7.01 -17.76 -12.47
CA ASP A 335 5.88 -17.29 -13.30
C ASP A 335 4.96 -16.36 -12.52
N LEU A 336 4.74 -16.64 -11.23
CA LEU A 336 3.96 -15.77 -10.33
C LEU A 336 4.64 -14.41 -10.11
N ALA A 337 5.97 -14.39 -9.92
CA ALA A 337 6.74 -13.15 -9.79
C ALA A 337 6.67 -12.30 -11.07
N ILE A 338 6.82 -12.92 -12.24
CA ILE A 338 6.71 -12.22 -13.54
C ILE A 338 5.28 -11.76 -13.81
N GLY A 339 4.27 -12.59 -13.48
CA GLY A 339 2.86 -12.23 -13.61
C GLY A 339 2.46 -11.03 -12.75
N ALA A 340 3.05 -10.90 -11.55
CA ALA A 340 2.86 -9.73 -10.68
C ALA A 340 3.40 -8.42 -11.31
N LEU A 341 4.47 -8.51 -12.11
CA LEU A 341 5.06 -7.36 -12.82
C LEU A 341 4.44 -7.11 -14.20
N HIS A 342 3.48 -7.92 -14.63
CA HIS A 342 2.95 -7.85 -15.99
C HIS A 342 2.25 -6.53 -16.28
N GLU A 343 1.38 -6.06 -15.37
CA GLU A 343 0.65 -4.80 -15.58
C GLU A 343 1.61 -3.60 -15.65
N LEU A 344 2.58 -3.56 -14.73
CA LEU A 344 3.67 -2.59 -14.75
C LEU A 344 4.45 -2.64 -16.08
N THR A 345 4.78 -3.84 -16.56
CA THR A 345 5.50 -4.03 -17.82
C THR A 345 4.70 -3.45 -19.00
N GLU A 346 3.42 -3.78 -19.10
CA GLU A 346 2.55 -3.28 -20.16
C GLU A 346 2.42 -1.76 -20.12
N SER A 347 2.23 -1.18 -18.94
CA SER A 347 2.14 0.29 -18.80
C SER A 347 3.44 1.04 -19.11
N LEU A 348 4.61 0.45 -18.84
CA LEU A 348 5.91 1.06 -19.20
C LEU A 348 6.21 0.94 -20.70
N LEU A 349 5.85 -0.17 -21.33
CA LEU A 349 6.11 -0.42 -22.77
C LEU A 349 5.09 0.24 -23.68
N PHE A 350 3.84 0.32 -23.24
CA PHE A 350 2.70 0.81 -24.01
C PHE A 350 1.88 1.83 -23.20
N PRO A 351 2.46 3.00 -22.87
CA PRO A 351 1.77 4.02 -22.06
C PRO A 351 0.48 4.52 -22.70
N GLU A 352 0.31 4.39 -24.01
CA GLU A 352 -0.92 4.76 -24.71
C GLU A 352 -2.07 3.77 -24.49
N ASN A 353 -1.77 2.55 -24.04
CA ASN A 353 -2.76 1.52 -23.72
C ASN A 353 -3.17 1.52 -22.24
N SER A 354 -2.43 2.20 -21.36
CA SER A 354 -2.75 2.29 -19.93
C SER A 354 -3.90 3.29 -19.71
N ASN A 355 -5.12 2.80 -19.87
CA ASN A 355 -6.34 3.61 -19.83
C ASN A 355 -6.83 4.02 -18.43
N ASP A 356 -6.23 3.54 -17.33
CA ASP A 356 -6.77 3.77 -15.96
C ASP A 356 -5.73 4.00 -14.84
N TYR A 357 -4.43 4.03 -15.13
CA TYR A 357 -3.39 4.32 -14.14
C TYR A 357 -2.22 5.02 -14.83
N PRO A 358 -2.06 6.35 -14.67
CA PRO A 358 -0.78 6.93 -14.97
C PRO A 358 0.15 6.46 -13.84
N ILE A 359 1.07 5.55 -14.11
CA ILE A 359 2.32 5.44 -13.33
C ILE A 359 2.91 6.86 -13.14
N PHE A 360 2.70 7.71 -14.15
CA PHE A 360 2.94 9.16 -14.19
C PHE A 360 2.17 10.02 -13.15
N SER A 361 1.27 9.45 -12.34
CA SER A 361 0.53 10.16 -11.29
C SER A 361 1.07 9.89 -9.88
N GLN A 362 2.08 9.02 -9.76
CA GLN A 362 2.77 8.85 -8.49
C GLN A 362 3.45 10.16 -8.07
N SER A 363 3.09 10.65 -6.88
CA SER A 363 3.72 11.82 -6.28
C SER A 363 5.13 11.53 -5.72
N TYR A 364 5.54 10.25 -5.65
CA TYR A 364 6.77 9.83 -4.98
C TYR A 364 7.81 9.26 -5.95
N ILE A 365 9.09 9.38 -5.58
CA ILE A 365 10.24 8.88 -6.36
C ILE A 365 11.17 7.94 -5.57
N GLY A 366 10.88 7.73 -4.29
CA GLY A 366 11.71 6.97 -3.36
C GLY A 366 11.87 5.48 -3.64
N ALA A 367 12.66 4.82 -2.80
CA ALA A 367 13.06 3.42 -2.95
C ALA A 367 12.09 2.44 -2.26
N GLY A 368 11.22 2.94 -1.38
CA GLY A 368 10.08 2.19 -0.86
C GLY A 368 8.86 2.35 -1.76
N ASN A 369 8.52 3.60 -2.08
CA ASN A 369 7.38 4.04 -2.88
C ASN A 369 7.87 4.95 -4.01
N GLY A 370 7.34 4.77 -5.22
CA GLY A 370 7.73 5.57 -6.37
C GLY A 370 8.63 4.85 -7.35
N HIS A 371 9.15 5.62 -8.31
CA HIS A 371 9.99 5.14 -9.39
C HIS A 371 11.27 4.44 -8.91
N GLY A 372 11.94 4.93 -7.85
CA GLY A 372 13.12 4.28 -7.29
C GLY A 372 12.84 2.85 -6.81
N SER A 373 11.66 2.61 -6.24
CA SER A 373 11.21 1.30 -5.75
C SER A 373 11.01 0.30 -6.90
N ILE A 374 10.45 0.76 -8.02
CA ILE A 374 10.25 -0.02 -9.24
C ILE A 374 11.60 -0.39 -9.85
N ILE A 375 12.50 0.59 -10.00
CA ILE A 375 13.83 0.40 -10.59
C ILE A 375 14.62 -0.64 -9.77
N TYR A 376 14.69 -0.46 -8.45
CA TYR A 376 15.39 -1.41 -7.57
C TYR A 376 14.81 -2.83 -7.72
N THR A 377 13.49 -2.96 -7.68
CA THR A 377 12.81 -4.25 -7.80
C THR A 377 13.12 -4.95 -9.12
N LEU A 378 12.99 -4.24 -10.25
CA LEU A 378 13.25 -4.79 -11.57
C LEU A 378 14.70 -5.26 -11.72
N VAL A 379 15.66 -4.49 -11.20
CA VAL A 379 17.09 -4.87 -11.20
C VAL A 379 17.30 -6.15 -10.40
N LYS A 380 16.81 -6.23 -9.15
CA LYS A 380 17.04 -7.40 -8.29
C LYS A 380 16.34 -8.65 -8.79
N ILE A 381 15.12 -8.53 -9.32
CA ILE A 381 14.43 -9.67 -9.93
C ILE A 381 15.15 -10.13 -11.20
N SER A 382 15.68 -9.20 -12.01
CA SER A 382 16.52 -9.54 -13.16
C SER A 382 17.74 -10.37 -12.76
N GLU A 383 18.46 -9.96 -11.72
CA GLU A 383 19.64 -10.65 -11.19
C GLU A 383 19.30 -12.03 -10.60
N LEU A 384 18.21 -12.13 -9.83
CA LEU A 384 17.78 -13.38 -9.21
C LEU A 384 17.37 -14.41 -10.26
N LEU A 385 16.54 -14.01 -11.22
CA LEU A 385 15.91 -14.90 -12.21
C LEU A 385 16.68 -15.02 -13.53
N ASN A 386 17.75 -14.23 -13.71
CA ASN A 386 18.48 -14.06 -14.97
C ASN A 386 17.58 -13.60 -16.13
N GLU A 387 16.74 -12.58 -15.88
CA GLU A 387 15.77 -12.04 -16.85
C GLU A 387 16.20 -10.64 -17.35
N PRO A 388 17.07 -10.54 -18.38
CA PRO A 388 17.68 -9.26 -18.79
C PRO A 388 16.66 -8.24 -19.33
N LYS A 389 15.49 -8.68 -19.78
CA LYS A 389 14.40 -7.77 -20.21
C LYS A 389 13.93 -6.85 -19.08
N LEU A 390 14.01 -7.30 -17.82
CA LEU A 390 13.65 -6.47 -16.67
C LEU A 390 14.64 -5.33 -16.44
N LEU A 391 15.92 -5.47 -16.82
CA LEU A 391 16.87 -4.35 -16.78
C LEU A 391 16.55 -3.28 -17.83
N GLU A 392 16.06 -3.68 -19.00
CA GLU A 392 15.58 -2.72 -20.00
C GLU A 392 14.35 -1.97 -19.50
N LEU A 393 13.41 -2.66 -18.84
CA LEU A 393 12.26 -2.02 -18.19
C LEU A 393 12.70 -1.06 -17.07
N ALA A 394 13.71 -1.43 -16.28
CA ALA A 394 14.28 -0.55 -15.26
C ALA A 394 14.88 0.71 -15.89
N SER A 395 15.54 0.61 -17.05
CA SER A 395 16.00 1.78 -17.82
C SER A 395 14.84 2.67 -18.26
N ILE A 396 13.73 2.11 -18.73
CA ILE A 396 12.52 2.89 -19.08
C ILE A 396 11.94 3.57 -17.85
N ALA A 397 11.78 2.85 -16.74
CA ALA A 397 11.30 3.43 -15.48
C ALA A 397 12.20 4.57 -14.97
N ALA A 398 13.53 4.47 -15.14
CA ALA A 398 14.45 5.55 -14.80
C ALA A 398 14.21 6.84 -15.60
N THR A 399 13.77 6.74 -16.86
CA THR A 399 13.44 7.93 -17.69
C THR A 399 12.27 8.74 -17.14
N LEU A 400 11.44 8.13 -16.29
CA LEU A 400 10.31 8.79 -15.64
C LEU A 400 10.74 9.67 -14.47
N ILE A 401 11.96 9.51 -13.96
CA ILE A 401 12.53 10.43 -12.96
C ILE A 401 13.07 11.65 -13.70
N THR A 402 12.15 12.54 -14.10
CA THR A 402 12.49 13.78 -14.80
C THR A 402 12.96 14.86 -13.83
N LYS A 403 13.56 15.93 -14.38
CA LYS A 403 13.95 17.09 -13.59
C LYS A 403 12.78 17.72 -12.86
N GLU A 404 11.63 17.85 -13.53
CA GLU A 404 10.41 18.45 -12.96
C GLU A 404 9.90 17.62 -11.79
N ILE A 405 9.94 16.29 -11.91
CA ILE A 405 9.53 15.38 -10.84
C ILE A 405 10.50 15.49 -9.65
N ILE A 406 11.82 15.53 -9.90
CA ILE A 406 12.82 15.76 -8.84
C ILE A 406 12.56 17.11 -8.15
N GLU A 407 12.35 18.19 -8.89
CA GLU A 407 12.12 19.53 -8.33
C GLU A 407 10.79 19.62 -7.54
N SER A 408 9.83 18.74 -7.83
CA SER A 408 8.56 18.64 -7.09
C SER A 408 8.63 17.77 -5.82
N ASP A 409 9.73 17.05 -5.58
CA ASP A 409 9.89 16.23 -4.37
C ASP A 409 10.02 17.12 -3.13
N ASP A 410 9.07 16.95 -2.21
CA ASP A 410 9.02 17.58 -0.89
C ASP A 410 9.20 16.58 0.27
N GLN A 411 9.48 15.31 -0.05
CA GLN A 411 9.66 14.25 0.94
C GLN A 411 11.14 14.03 1.29
N PHE A 412 12.03 14.09 0.30
CA PHE A 412 13.49 13.95 0.40
C PHE A 412 14.04 12.60 0.91
N ASP A 413 13.25 11.82 1.64
CA ASP A 413 13.67 10.64 2.39
C ASP A 413 13.94 9.37 1.54
N LEU A 414 14.22 8.23 2.20
CA LEU A 414 14.49 6.96 1.51
C LEU A 414 13.24 6.28 0.97
N VAL A 415 12.11 6.41 1.67
CA VAL A 415 10.90 5.65 1.34
C VAL A 415 10.17 6.32 0.18
N ASN A 416 9.93 7.63 0.24
CA ASN A 416 9.12 8.40 -0.69
C ASN A 416 9.93 9.38 -1.54
N GLY A 417 11.10 9.84 -1.07
CA GLY A 417 11.80 10.99 -1.66
C GLY A 417 13.07 10.71 -2.48
N ALA A 418 13.77 11.79 -2.81
CA ALA A 418 14.96 11.77 -3.67
C ALA A 418 16.12 10.92 -3.13
N ALA A 419 16.28 10.77 -1.80
CA ALA A 419 17.33 9.90 -1.25
C ALA A 419 17.09 8.43 -1.62
N GLY A 420 15.84 8.00 -1.65
CA GLY A 420 15.46 6.69 -2.16
C GLY A 420 15.69 6.55 -3.66
N ALA A 421 15.30 7.56 -4.44
CA ALA A 421 15.53 7.58 -5.89
C ALA A 421 17.01 7.35 -6.25
N ILE A 422 17.93 7.95 -5.49
CA ILE A 422 19.38 7.73 -5.63
C ILE A 422 19.73 6.25 -5.51
N LEU A 423 19.22 5.54 -4.50
CA LEU A 423 19.54 4.12 -4.29
C LEU A 423 19.02 3.24 -5.43
N GLY A 424 17.79 3.49 -5.91
CA GLY A 424 17.22 2.79 -7.07
C GLY A 424 18.05 3.01 -8.33
N LEU A 425 18.39 4.27 -8.64
CA LEU A 425 19.20 4.64 -9.80
C LEU A 425 20.62 4.08 -9.72
N LEU A 426 21.25 4.09 -8.53
CA LEU A 426 22.58 3.49 -8.33
C LEU A 426 22.54 1.97 -8.48
N SER A 427 21.48 1.29 -8.02
CA SER A 427 21.30 -0.14 -8.26
C SER A 427 21.27 -0.45 -9.76
N LEU A 428 20.53 0.33 -10.55
CA LEU A 428 20.50 0.18 -12.00
C LEU A 428 21.85 0.51 -12.64
N TYR A 429 22.49 1.61 -12.25
CA TYR A 429 23.80 1.99 -12.76
C TYR A 429 24.86 0.92 -12.51
N ASN A 430 24.84 0.26 -11.35
CA ASN A 430 25.78 -0.81 -11.02
C ASN A 430 25.54 -2.06 -11.89
N ALA A 431 24.27 -2.40 -12.17
CA ALA A 431 23.92 -3.54 -13.03
C ALA A 431 24.15 -3.25 -14.53
N LYS A 432 23.90 -2.00 -14.95
CA LYS A 432 24.00 -1.53 -16.33
C LYS A 432 24.53 -0.09 -16.35
N PRO A 433 25.85 0.11 -16.42
CA PRO A 433 26.45 1.44 -16.38
C PRO A 433 25.98 2.34 -17.53
N ASP A 434 25.29 3.42 -17.19
CA ASP A 434 24.84 4.46 -18.11
C ASP A 434 25.08 5.84 -17.47
N PRO A 435 25.88 6.73 -18.09
CA PRO A 435 26.10 8.08 -17.56
C PRO A 435 24.82 8.90 -17.33
N VAL A 436 23.77 8.69 -18.12
CA VAL A 436 22.50 9.43 -17.98
C VAL A 436 21.80 9.06 -16.67
N ILE A 437 21.78 7.78 -16.33
CA ILE A 437 21.20 7.27 -15.07
C ILE A 437 21.98 7.83 -13.86
N LEU A 438 23.32 7.88 -13.96
CA LEU A 438 24.14 8.48 -12.92
C LEU A 438 23.90 9.99 -12.78
N GLU A 439 23.70 10.71 -13.89
CA GLU A 439 23.39 12.14 -13.88
C GLU A 439 22.02 12.42 -13.22
N GLN A 440 21.03 11.56 -13.42
CA GLN A 440 19.75 11.63 -12.69
C GLN A 440 19.97 11.46 -11.18
N ALA A 441 20.76 10.47 -10.76
CA ALA A 441 21.09 10.26 -9.34
C ALA A 441 21.84 11.47 -8.74
N VAL A 442 22.75 12.07 -9.51
CA VAL A 442 23.44 13.31 -9.13
C VAL A 442 22.46 14.48 -8.99
N SER A 443 21.48 14.59 -9.87
CA SER A 443 20.43 15.62 -9.82
C SER A 443 19.57 15.49 -8.56
N CYS A 444 19.18 14.27 -8.19
CA CYS A 444 18.55 14.00 -6.89
C CYS A 444 19.45 14.41 -5.72
N GLY A 445 20.75 14.11 -5.78
CA GLY A 445 21.71 14.55 -4.77
C GLY A 445 21.80 16.07 -4.64
N HIS A 446 21.84 16.81 -5.75
CA HIS A 446 21.85 18.27 -5.74
C HIS A 446 20.53 18.85 -5.22
N HIS A 447 19.39 18.24 -5.56
CA HIS A 447 18.09 18.60 -4.98
C HIS A 447 18.10 18.50 -3.45
N LEU A 448 18.62 17.39 -2.91
CA LEU A 448 18.80 17.23 -1.47
C LEU A 448 19.70 18.33 -0.88
N LEU A 449 20.84 18.65 -1.52
CA LEU A 449 21.74 19.68 -1.00
C LEU A 449 21.09 21.08 -0.92
N ASN A 450 20.22 21.39 -1.88
CA ASN A 450 19.56 22.70 -2.04
C ASN A 450 18.36 22.89 -1.09
N ASN A 451 17.73 21.80 -0.63
CA ASN A 451 16.54 21.84 0.22
C ASN A 451 16.83 21.52 1.69
N ARG A 452 18.08 21.72 2.14
CA ARG A 452 18.39 21.60 3.57
C ARG A 452 17.94 22.83 4.34
N THR A 453 17.31 22.59 5.48
CA THR A 453 16.87 23.57 6.47
C THR A 453 17.77 23.52 7.70
N GLN A 454 17.97 24.66 8.36
CA GLN A 454 18.80 24.74 9.56
C GLN A 454 18.00 24.34 10.81
N SER A 455 18.55 23.40 11.58
CA SER A 455 18.06 23.04 12.93
C SER A 455 18.41 24.12 13.97
N ASP A 456 17.83 24.04 15.17
CA ASP A 456 18.13 24.92 16.30
C ASP A 456 19.60 24.84 16.75
N LEU A 457 20.26 23.72 16.47
CA LEU A 457 21.69 23.48 16.71
C LEU A 457 22.60 24.06 15.61
N GLY A 458 22.02 24.67 14.58
CA GLY A 458 22.74 25.26 13.46
C GLY A 458 23.18 24.26 12.38
N LEU A 459 22.88 22.97 12.54
CA LEU A 459 23.14 21.90 11.58
C LEU A 459 22.06 21.88 10.49
N ARG A 460 22.45 21.71 9.23
CA ARG A 460 21.49 21.67 8.10
C ARG A 460 21.07 20.24 7.77
N VAL A 461 19.76 20.00 7.84
CA VAL A 461 19.08 18.71 7.62
C VAL A 461 17.79 18.93 6.83
N TRP A 462 16.94 17.92 6.66
CA TRP A 462 15.71 17.99 5.87
C TRP A 462 14.48 17.91 6.76
N THR A 463 13.45 18.68 6.40
CA THR A 463 12.12 18.58 7.00
C THR A 463 11.24 17.65 6.18
N ASN A 464 10.40 16.88 6.84
CA ASN A 464 9.31 16.17 6.17
C ASN A 464 8.15 17.14 5.81
N SER A 465 7.07 16.62 5.21
CA SER A 465 5.89 17.40 4.83
C SER A 465 5.15 18.04 6.02
N GLU A 466 5.35 17.53 7.24
CA GLU A 466 4.83 18.10 8.49
C GLU A 466 5.80 19.13 9.12
N SER A 467 6.86 19.51 8.41
CA SER A 467 7.92 20.42 8.88
C SER A 467 8.70 19.90 10.09
N LEU A 468 8.75 18.58 10.32
CA LEU A 468 9.51 17.95 11.38
C LEU A 468 10.91 17.55 10.89
N LEU A 469 11.91 17.70 11.78
CA LEU A 469 13.28 17.25 11.57
C LEU A 469 13.45 15.88 12.24
N GLU A 470 13.52 14.82 11.44
CA GLU A 470 13.58 13.43 11.91
C GLU A 470 14.99 12.84 11.76
N SER A 471 15.41 11.99 12.70
CA SER A 471 16.70 11.28 12.64
C SER A 471 16.62 9.93 11.92
N GLY A 472 15.43 9.31 11.89
CA GLY A 472 15.19 7.92 11.47
C GLY A 472 15.78 7.52 10.12
N TYR A 473 15.93 6.21 9.91
CA TYR A 473 16.51 5.68 8.68
C TYR A 473 15.53 5.68 7.51
N SER A 474 14.22 5.53 7.74
CA SER A 474 13.23 5.54 6.65
C SER A 474 12.92 6.95 6.16
N HIS A 475 12.58 7.85 7.09
CA HIS A 475 12.03 9.19 6.81
C HIS A 475 12.95 10.34 7.24
N GLY A 476 14.11 10.04 7.86
CA GLY A 476 14.95 11.04 8.50
C GLY A 476 16.39 11.11 7.98
N ALA A 477 17.19 11.87 8.72
CA ALA A 477 18.57 12.22 8.40
C ALA A 477 19.49 11.01 8.17
N ALA A 478 19.31 9.91 8.91
CA ALA A 478 20.14 8.72 8.78
C ALA A 478 20.07 8.07 7.40
N GLY A 479 18.86 7.99 6.85
CA GLY A 479 18.63 7.41 5.53
C GLY A 479 19.18 8.29 4.42
N ILE A 480 18.98 9.60 4.53
CA ILE A 480 19.48 10.58 3.57
C ILE A 480 21.02 10.62 3.59
N ALA A 481 21.64 10.58 4.77
CA ALA A 481 23.09 10.47 4.91
C ALA A 481 23.64 9.21 4.23
N TYR A 482 22.98 8.06 4.43
CA TYR A 482 23.33 6.81 3.76
C TYR A 482 23.32 6.95 2.22
N ALA A 483 22.23 7.46 1.65
CA ALA A 483 22.11 7.64 0.19
C ALA A 483 23.17 8.58 -0.38
N LEU A 484 23.43 9.72 0.28
CA LEU A 484 24.48 10.67 -0.13
C LEU A 484 25.88 10.04 -0.06
N LEU A 485 26.15 9.18 0.92
CA LEU A 485 27.43 8.46 1.01
C LEU A 485 27.57 7.39 -0.08
N GLN A 486 26.49 6.70 -0.46
CA GLN A 486 26.51 5.81 -1.63
C GLN A 486 26.75 6.58 -2.93
N LEU A 487 26.11 7.75 -3.10
CA LEU A 487 26.34 8.61 -4.26
C LEU A 487 27.77 9.15 -4.29
N PHE A 488 28.32 9.57 -3.15
CA PHE A 488 29.71 9.99 -3.02
C PHE A 488 30.68 8.87 -3.42
N LYS A 489 30.42 7.61 -3.03
CA LYS A 489 31.27 6.47 -3.38
C LYS A 489 31.50 6.35 -4.89
N VAL A 490 30.46 6.63 -5.69
CA VAL A 490 30.51 6.55 -7.15
C VAL A 490 31.03 7.86 -7.78
N THR A 491 30.58 9.01 -7.29
CA THR A 491 30.82 10.32 -7.93
C THR A 491 32.07 11.05 -7.44
N GLN A 492 32.53 10.73 -6.23
CA GLN A 492 33.60 11.42 -5.50
C GLN A 492 33.36 12.93 -5.27
N GLN A 493 32.11 13.42 -5.40
CA GLN A 493 31.75 14.81 -5.13
C GLN A 493 31.67 15.08 -3.61
N THR A 494 32.65 15.81 -3.07
CA THR A 494 32.80 16.01 -1.61
C THR A 494 31.60 16.69 -0.94
N SER A 495 30.83 17.50 -1.66
CA SER A 495 29.61 18.14 -1.15
C SER A 495 28.58 17.14 -0.63
N PHE A 496 28.45 15.96 -1.26
CA PHE A 496 27.57 14.89 -0.78
C PHE A 496 28.07 14.29 0.53
N LYS A 497 29.39 14.06 0.64
CA LYS A 497 30.00 13.55 1.88
C LYS A 497 29.88 14.55 3.02
N GLU A 498 30.12 15.83 2.76
CA GLU A 498 30.00 16.90 3.77
C GLU A 498 28.58 17.01 4.31
N ALA A 499 27.57 16.98 3.43
CA ALA A 499 26.18 17.00 3.84
C ALA A 499 25.78 15.76 4.64
N ALA A 500 26.28 14.57 4.26
CA ALA A 500 26.05 13.35 5.03
C ALA A 500 26.68 13.41 6.43
N LEU A 501 27.89 13.97 6.57
CA LEU A 501 28.53 14.14 7.88
C LEU A 501 27.79 15.17 8.75
N GLU A 502 27.22 16.21 8.15
CA GLU A 502 26.38 17.19 8.84
C GLU A 502 25.09 16.54 9.37
N ALA A 503 24.46 15.67 8.56
CA ALA A 503 23.29 14.88 8.95
C ALA A 503 23.60 13.87 10.07
N ILE A 504 24.73 13.15 9.98
CA ILE A 504 25.21 12.26 11.05
C ILE A 504 25.46 13.03 12.35
N SER A 505 25.98 14.27 12.25
CA SER A 505 26.18 15.13 13.41
C SER A 505 24.85 15.55 14.06
N TYR A 506 23.80 15.73 13.26
CA TYR A 506 22.45 15.98 13.77
C TYR A 506 21.87 14.74 14.45
N GLU A 507 22.01 13.55 13.86
CA GLU A 507 21.59 12.31 14.52
C GLU A 507 22.30 12.13 15.88
N ARG A 508 23.60 12.47 15.98
CA ARG A 508 24.34 12.40 17.26
C ARG A 508 23.78 13.30 18.34
N SER A 509 23.18 14.45 18.00
CA SER A 509 22.55 15.32 19.01
C SER A 509 21.27 14.70 19.58
N LEU A 510 20.66 13.76 18.85
CA LEU A 510 19.45 13.03 19.24
C LEU A 510 19.75 11.70 19.95
N PHE A 511 21.01 11.38 20.22
CA PHE A 511 21.39 10.20 20.98
C PHE A 511 21.17 10.38 22.50
N SER A 512 20.45 9.45 23.14
CA SER A 512 20.35 9.37 24.60
C SER A 512 21.24 8.26 25.15
N PRO A 513 22.31 8.60 25.92
CA PRO A 513 23.14 7.60 26.60
C PRO A 513 22.35 6.76 27.62
N LYS A 514 21.23 7.27 28.14
CA LYS A 514 20.38 6.58 29.12
C LYS A 514 19.66 5.37 28.49
N THR A 515 19.15 5.54 27.28
CA THR A 515 18.45 4.48 26.55
C THR A 515 19.36 3.71 25.62
N GLY A 516 20.56 4.24 25.31
CA GLY A 516 21.45 3.70 24.28
C GLY A 516 20.84 3.80 22.88
N ASN A 517 19.93 4.75 22.68
CA ASN A 517 19.11 4.84 21.48
C ASN A 517 18.95 6.31 21.03
N TRP A 518 18.46 6.49 19.81
CA TRP A 518 18.22 7.79 19.19
C TRP A 518 16.74 8.16 19.27
N ALA A 519 16.47 9.38 19.69
CA ALA A 519 15.15 9.99 19.56
C ALA A 519 14.86 10.29 18.09
N ASP A 520 13.58 10.28 17.71
CA ASP A 520 13.22 10.58 16.33
C ASP A 520 13.33 12.08 16.05
N THR A 521 12.79 12.90 16.97
CA THR A 521 12.90 14.36 16.95
C THR A 521 13.53 14.91 18.24
N GLU A 522 13.86 16.20 18.25
CA GLU A 522 14.35 16.89 19.47
C GLU A 522 13.32 16.91 20.61
N VAL A 523 12.02 16.88 20.27
CA VAL A 523 10.92 16.86 21.27
C VAL A 523 10.91 15.53 22.02
N ASP A 524 11.14 14.43 21.31
CA ASP A 524 11.05 13.08 21.87
C ASP A 524 12.16 12.79 22.88
N LEU A 525 13.29 13.52 22.84
CA LEU A 525 14.40 13.36 23.78
C LEU A 525 13.97 13.45 25.25
N GLN A 526 12.86 14.11 25.55
CA GLN A 526 12.36 14.28 26.91
C GLN A 526 11.63 13.04 27.46
N ASP A 527 11.12 12.18 26.58
CA ASP A 527 10.21 11.08 26.95
C ASP A 527 10.93 9.74 27.19
N ASP A 528 12.23 9.64 26.87
CA ASP A 528 13.07 8.43 26.97
C ASP A 528 12.45 7.16 26.36
N ASN A 529 11.44 7.31 25.49
CA ASN A 529 10.63 6.24 24.96
C ASN A 529 10.72 6.19 23.44
N PHE A 530 11.85 5.70 22.95
CA PHE A 530 12.17 5.75 21.53
C PHE A 530 11.84 4.44 20.84
N MET A 531 11.42 4.53 19.59
CA MET A 531 11.32 3.37 18.73
C MET A 531 12.69 2.69 18.61
N THR A 532 12.67 1.37 18.51
CA THR A 532 13.87 0.56 18.23
C THR A 532 13.55 -0.31 17.05
N SER A 533 13.46 0.27 15.85
CA SER A 533 13.06 -0.39 14.62
C SER A 533 14.00 -0.03 13.46
N TRP A 534 13.76 -0.63 12.29
CA TRP A 534 14.47 -0.23 11.09
C TRP A 534 14.11 1.21 10.69
N CYS A 535 12.84 1.59 10.77
CA CYS A 535 12.42 2.96 10.41
C CYS A 535 13.00 4.04 11.33
N HIS A 536 12.93 3.85 12.66
CA HIS A 536 13.36 4.83 13.65
C HIS A 536 14.14 4.16 14.80
N GLY A 537 15.26 4.77 15.18
CA GLY A 537 16.13 4.32 16.27
C GLY A 537 17.22 3.31 15.87
N ALA A 538 17.76 2.63 16.88
CA ALA A 538 19.03 1.93 16.81
C ALA A 538 19.20 0.93 15.63
N PRO A 539 18.24 0.05 15.29
CA PRO A 539 18.43 -0.88 14.17
C PRO A 539 18.63 -0.17 12.82
N GLY A 540 17.85 0.88 12.54
CA GLY A 540 18.01 1.70 11.34
C GLY A 540 19.35 2.44 11.29
N ILE A 541 19.72 3.07 12.42
CA ILE A 541 21.02 3.75 12.56
C ILE A 541 22.18 2.76 12.34
N ALA A 542 22.11 1.57 12.95
CA ALA A 542 23.11 0.52 12.77
C ALA A 542 23.28 0.17 11.29
N LEU A 543 22.17 -0.05 10.58
CA LEU A 543 22.19 -0.37 9.15
C LEU A 543 22.82 0.75 8.31
N GLY A 544 22.39 2.01 8.50
CA GLY A 544 22.99 3.14 7.78
C GLY A 544 24.50 3.26 7.99
N ARG A 545 24.97 3.10 9.24
CA ARG A 545 26.41 3.12 9.54
C ARG A 545 27.17 1.92 8.95
N LEU A 546 26.63 0.72 9.07
CA LEU A 546 27.22 -0.51 8.52
C LEU A 546 27.33 -0.44 6.98
N GLY A 547 26.30 0.09 6.31
CA GLY A 547 26.27 0.27 4.86
C GLY A 547 27.28 1.30 4.35
N CYS A 548 27.76 2.21 5.21
CA CYS A 548 28.72 3.24 4.86
C CYS A 548 30.18 2.92 5.21
N LEU A 549 30.47 1.77 5.83
CA LEU A 549 31.84 1.43 6.27
C LEU A 549 32.90 1.44 5.15
N SER A 550 32.52 1.25 3.88
CA SER A 550 33.48 1.39 2.77
C SER A 550 33.94 2.83 2.49
N VAL A 551 33.26 3.82 3.07
CA VAL A 551 33.47 5.26 2.86
C VAL A 551 33.83 5.96 4.16
N LEU A 552 33.20 5.57 5.27
CA LEU A 552 33.35 6.18 6.59
C LEU A 552 33.52 5.08 7.63
N ASP A 553 34.77 4.88 8.06
CA ASP A 553 35.17 3.86 9.02
C ASP A 553 36.15 4.46 10.03
N ASP A 554 35.62 5.24 10.96
CA ASP A 554 36.36 5.87 12.05
C ASP A 554 35.89 5.33 13.42
N PRO A 555 36.65 5.58 14.49
CA PRO A 555 36.31 5.07 15.83
C PRO A 555 34.94 5.51 16.35
N GLU A 556 34.45 6.67 15.97
CA GLU A 556 33.15 7.20 16.43
C GLU A 556 32.01 6.43 15.76
N ILE A 557 32.10 6.21 14.43
CA ILE A 557 31.15 5.38 13.68
C ILE A 557 31.15 3.95 14.17
N ARG A 558 32.33 3.37 14.45
CA ARG A 558 32.45 2.02 15.04
C ARG A 558 31.79 1.94 16.41
N GLN A 559 31.90 2.99 17.22
CA GLN A 559 31.24 3.06 18.53
C GLN A 559 29.72 3.16 18.40
N GLU A 560 29.22 4.00 17.48
CA GLU A 560 27.78 4.11 17.19
C GLU A 560 27.19 2.77 16.74
N ILE A 561 27.86 2.06 15.83
CA ILE A 561 27.49 0.71 15.39
C ILE A 561 27.40 -0.24 16.60
N ALA A 562 28.42 -0.23 17.46
CA ALA A 562 28.45 -1.12 18.62
C ALA A 562 27.29 -0.85 19.59
N VAL A 563 27.00 0.42 19.89
CA VAL A 563 25.87 0.83 20.74
C VAL A 563 24.54 0.42 20.11
N ALA A 564 24.35 0.71 18.82
CA ALA A 564 23.11 0.42 18.13
C ALA A 564 22.82 -1.09 18.02
N ILE A 565 23.85 -1.91 17.78
CA ILE A 565 23.74 -3.38 17.81
C ILE A 565 23.40 -3.88 19.22
N ASP A 566 24.06 -3.36 20.26
CA ASP A 566 23.80 -3.78 21.65
C ASP A 566 22.37 -3.42 22.10
N THR A 567 21.89 -2.23 21.76
CA THR A 567 20.50 -1.82 21.98
C THR A 567 19.52 -2.73 21.24
N THR A 568 19.81 -3.07 19.98
CA THR A 568 18.98 -3.99 19.18
C THR A 568 18.92 -5.38 19.81
N LYS A 569 20.06 -5.93 20.29
CA LYS A 569 20.12 -7.22 20.99
C LYS A 569 19.26 -7.24 22.25
N LYS A 570 19.23 -6.13 23.00
CA LYS A 570 18.57 -6.03 24.32
C LYS A 570 17.09 -5.68 24.27
N PHE A 571 16.57 -5.19 23.14
CA PHE A 571 15.19 -4.69 23.04
C PHE A 571 14.12 -5.74 23.39
N GLY A 572 14.37 -7.01 23.09
CA GLY A 572 13.42 -8.11 23.27
C GLY A 572 12.44 -8.25 22.10
N PHE A 573 11.38 -9.04 22.30
CA PHE A 573 10.48 -9.48 21.22
C PHE A 573 9.05 -8.94 21.40
N PRO A 574 8.72 -7.78 20.82
CA PRO A 574 7.34 -7.33 20.71
C PRO A 574 6.50 -8.30 19.87
N LYS A 575 5.17 -8.21 20.02
CA LYS A 575 4.19 -8.84 19.13
C LYS A 575 4.09 -8.09 17.81
N LEU A 576 5.20 -8.05 17.08
CA LEU A 576 5.31 -7.42 15.77
C LEU A 576 6.50 -8.01 15.03
N ASP A 577 6.29 -8.55 13.83
CA ASP A 577 7.26 -9.40 13.14
C ASP A 577 7.79 -8.83 11.83
N HIS A 578 7.04 -7.99 11.14
CA HIS A 578 7.42 -7.47 9.82
C HIS A 578 8.75 -6.68 9.81
N LEU A 579 9.27 -6.39 8.62
CA LEU A 579 10.60 -5.78 8.44
C LEU A 579 10.71 -4.34 8.96
N CYS A 580 9.70 -3.50 8.75
CA CYS A 580 9.78 -2.08 9.07
C CYS A 580 9.95 -1.81 10.59
N CYS A 581 9.05 -2.37 11.40
CA CYS A 581 8.99 -2.11 12.85
C CYS A 581 9.15 -3.36 13.71
N GLY A 582 9.11 -4.54 13.10
CA GLY A 582 9.00 -5.82 13.77
C GLY A 582 10.34 -6.54 13.97
N ASN A 583 10.23 -7.76 14.49
CA ASN A 583 11.37 -8.58 14.88
C ASN A 583 12.31 -8.87 13.70
N PHE A 584 11.79 -9.09 12.48
CA PHE A 584 12.64 -9.42 11.35
C PHE A 584 13.50 -8.25 10.85
N GLY A 585 13.07 -6.99 11.04
CA GLY A 585 13.93 -5.83 10.77
C GLY A 585 15.11 -5.71 11.73
N ARG A 586 14.88 -6.03 13.01
CA ARG A 586 15.95 -6.08 14.03
C ARG A 586 16.92 -7.21 13.77
N ILE A 587 16.39 -8.39 13.39
CA ILE A 587 17.20 -9.54 13.00
C ILE A 587 18.06 -9.22 11.79
N GLU A 588 17.54 -8.46 10.82
CA GLU A 588 18.33 -8.03 9.66
C GLU A 588 19.49 -7.11 10.05
N ALA A 589 19.28 -6.14 10.94
CA ALA A 589 20.37 -5.31 11.46
C ALA A 589 21.50 -6.14 12.10
N LEU A 590 21.14 -7.20 12.83
CA LEU A 590 22.11 -8.14 13.41
C LEU A 590 22.80 -8.99 12.35
N LEU A 591 22.08 -9.45 11.32
CA LEU A 591 22.64 -10.25 10.22
C LEU A 591 23.61 -9.43 9.37
N VAL A 592 23.25 -8.19 9.00
CA VAL A 592 24.16 -7.27 8.31
C VAL A 592 25.38 -6.97 9.18
N GLY A 593 25.19 -6.73 10.48
CA GLY A 593 26.29 -6.58 11.43
C GLY A 593 27.22 -7.80 11.46
N ALA A 594 26.66 -9.01 11.45
CA ALA A 594 27.43 -10.24 11.39
C ALA A 594 28.29 -10.34 10.11
N CYS A 595 27.72 -10.02 8.95
CA CYS A 595 28.42 -10.06 7.67
C CYS A 595 29.50 -8.97 7.56
N LYS A 596 29.15 -7.70 7.82
CA LYS A 596 30.06 -6.55 7.61
C LYS A 596 31.16 -6.45 8.68
N LEU A 597 30.93 -6.99 9.87
CA LEU A 597 31.91 -7.01 10.96
C LEU A 597 32.61 -8.38 11.11
N SER A 598 32.28 -9.35 10.25
CA SER A 598 32.78 -10.73 10.33
C SER A 598 32.61 -11.34 11.74
N SER A 599 31.41 -11.21 12.32
CA SER A 599 31.10 -11.62 13.69
C SER A 599 30.17 -12.86 13.74
N PRO A 600 30.73 -14.05 13.99
CA PRO A 600 29.94 -15.28 14.15
C PRO A 600 28.96 -15.22 15.33
N GLU A 601 29.28 -14.47 16.39
CA GLU A 601 28.38 -14.29 17.54
C GLU A 601 27.09 -13.58 17.13
N LEU A 602 27.19 -12.51 16.32
CA LEU A 602 26.00 -11.80 15.84
C LEU A 602 25.16 -12.67 14.92
N PHE A 603 25.79 -13.52 14.12
CA PHE A 603 25.09 -14.48 13.27
C PHE A 603 24.31 -15.51 14.09
N ASP A 604 24.92 -16.08 15.13
CA ASP A 604 24.27 -17.03 16.05
C ASP A 604 23.08 -16.37 16.77
N ILE A 605 23.23 -15.11 17.22
CA ILE A 605 22.14 -14.36 17.82
C ILE A 605 21.00 -14.18 16.81
N ALA A 606 21.28 -13.67 15.61
CA ALA A 606 20.26 -13.45 14.58
C ALA A 606 19.46 -14.74 14.27
N GLN A 607 20.15 -15.88 14.14
CA GLN A 607 19.51 -17.18 13.96
C GLN A 607 18.62 -17.60 15.14
N LYS A 608 19.12 -17.49 16.38
CA LYS A 608 18.32 -17.83 17.58
C LYS A 608 17.09 -16.95 17.73
N GLN A 609 17.21 -15.66 17.42
CA GLN A 609 16.09 -14.72 17.47
C GLN A 609 15.04 -15.07 16.41
N ALA A 610 15.45 -15.38 15.18
CA ALA A 610 14.55 -15.84 14.13
C ALA A 610 13.87 -17.17 14.49
N ALA A 611 14.62 -18.12 15.03
CA ALA A 611 14.09 -19.42 15.47
C ALA A 611 13.02 -19.27 16.55
N PHE A 612 13.22 -18.38 17.52
CA PHE A 612 12.20 -18.06 18.52
C PHE A 612 10.92 -17.50 17.89
N VAL A 613 11.04 -16.53 16.98
CA VAL A 613 9.90 -15.89 16.31
C VAL A 613 9.10 -16.93 15.51
N VAL A 614 9.77 -17.79 14.75
CA VAL A 614 9.13 -18.87 13.97
C VAL A 614 8.46 -19.90 14.87
N VAL A 615 9.12 -20.37 15.94
CA VAL A 615 8.51 -21.32 16.89
C VAL A 615 7.26 -20.72 17.55
N ARG A 616 7.32 -19.44 17.92
CA ARG A 616 6.16 -18.72 18.46
C ARG A 616 5.05 -18.63 17.42
N ALA A 617 5.35 -18.23 16.18
CA ALA A 617 4.37 -18.13 15.10
C ALA A 617 3.70 -19.48 14.83
N LYS A 618 4.47 -20.57 14.74
CA LYS A 618 3.93 -21.94 14.57
C LYS A 618 3.00 -22.36 15.71
N LYS A 619 3.29 -21.98 16.96
CA LYS A 619 2.44 -22.29 18.12
C LYS A 619 1.11 -21.54 18.09
N ILE A 620 1.12 -20.30 17.59
CA ILE A 620 -0.04 -19.41 17.57
C ILE A 620 -0.85 -19.55 16.26
N GLY A 621 -0.21 -20.06 15.21
CA GLY A 621 -0.77 -20.24 13.87
C GLY A 621 -0.37 -19.15 12.88
N ASN A 622 0.09 -17.99 13.33
CA ASN A 622 0.35 -16.81 12.50
C ASN A 622 1.51 -15.95 13.04
N TYR A 623 2.09 -15.12 12.17
CA TYR A 623 3.00 -14.03 12.55
C TYR A 623 2.21 -12.79 13.00
N TYR A 624 2.80 -11.97 13.87
CA TYR A 624 2.20 -10.72 14.29
C TYR A 624 2.54 -9.61 13.31
N LEU A 625 1.59 -9.25 12.44
CA LEU A 625 1.78 -8.16 11.48
C LEU A 625 1.35 -6.80 12.03
N PHE A 626 0.40 -6.78 12.97
CA PHE A 626 -0.12 -5.56 13.54
C PHE A 626 -0.42 -5.76 15.04
N PRO A 627 -0.07 -4.82 15.92
CA PRO A 627 -0.25 -5.00 17.37
C PRO A 627 -1.73 -5.08 17.80
N ASP A 628 -2.58 -4.27 17.17
CA ASP A 628 -3.98 -4.06 17.56
C ASP A 628 -4.98 -4.86 16.72
N LEU A 629 -4.47 -5.71 15.82
CA LEU A 629 -5.31 -6.49 14.92
C LEU A 629 -5.22 -7.98 15.27
N ASN A 630 -6.38 -8.65 15.25
CA ASN A 630 -6.47 -10.10 15.18
C ASN A 630 -5.52 -10.65 14.11
N ASN A 631 -4.91 -11.79 14.43
CA ASN A 631 -3.84 -12.42 13.66
C ASN A 631 -4.25 -12.93 12.26
N ASP A 632 -5.48 -12.70 11.81
CA ASP A 632 -6.04 -13.27 10.59
C ASP A 632 -6.07 -12.29 9.40
N ILE A 633 -5.62 -11.04 9.59
CA ILE A 633 -5.53 -10.08 8.48
C ILE A 633 -4.46 -10.51 7.48
N PHE A 634 -4.86 -10.54 6.21
CA PHE A 634 -3.92 -10.71 5.12
C PHE A 634 -3.16 -9.42 4.87
N ASN A 635 -1.84 -9.45 5.05
CA ASN A 635 -0.97 -8.41 4.51
C ASN A 635 0.23 -9.05 3.79
N PRO A 636 0.21 -9.13 2.45
CA PRO A 636 1.32 -9.69 1.68
C PRO A 636 2.47 -8.70 1.43
N ALA A 637 2.37 -7.44 1.89
CA ALA A 637 3.39 -6.41 1.72
C ALA A 637 4.80 -6.85 2.13
N PHE A 638 5.83 -6.20 1.58
CA PHE A 638 7.21 -6.51 1.93
C PHE A 638 7.61 -5.92 3.29
N PHE A 639 7.46 -4.61 3.48
CA PHE A 639 7.97 -3.96 4.69
C PHE A 639 7.08 -4.17 5.92
N GLN A 640 5.76 -4.28 5.72
CA GLN A 640 4.77 -4.42 6.79
C GLN A 640 4.01 -5.75 6.77
N GLY A 641 4.37 -6.66 5.87
CA GLY A 641 3.63 -7.90 5.64
C GLY A 641 4.48 -9.15 5.62
N ALA A 642 3.86 -10.22 5.13
CA ALA A 642 4.42 -11.57 5.15
C ALA A 642 5.58 -11.75 4.15
N ALA A 643 5.58 -11.05 3.00
CA ALA A 643 6.62 -11.22 1.99
C ALA A 643 8.01 -10.87 2.52
N GLY A 644 8.14 -9.80 3.32
CA GLY A 644 9.41 -9.44 3.94
C GLY A 644 9.89 -10.42 5.00
N ILE A 645 8.95 -11.01 5.76
CA ILE A 645 9.28 -12.09 6.70
C ILE A 645 9.84 -13.30 5.95
N GLY A 646 9.16 -13.72 4.88
CA GLY A 646 9.61 -14.80 4.02
C GLY A 646 10.97 -14.52 3.40
N TYR A 647 11.19 -13.31 2.89
CA TYR A 647 12.47 -12.89 2.32
C TYR A 647 13.60 -12.95 3.36
N GLN A 648 13.36 -12.45 4.57
CA GLN A 648 14.35 -12.45 5.64
C GLN A 648 14.72 -13.86 6.10
N LEU A 649 13.77 -14.80 6.11
CA LEU A 649 14.03 -16.21 6.39
C LEU A 649 14.94 -16.83 5.32
N LEU A 650 14.70 -16.54 4.04
CA LEU A 650 15.60 -16.97 2.96
C LEU A 650 16.98 -16.32 3.08
N ARG A 651 17.03 -15.03 3.44
CA ARG A 651 18.29 -14.31 3.62
C ARG A 651 19.12 -14.87 4.77
N LEU A 652 18.50 -15.24 5.89
CA LEU A 652 19.19 -15.95 6.98
C LEU A 652 19.74 -17.31 6.51
N ALA A 653 19.03 -18.00 5.63
CA ALA A 653 19.48 -19.27 5.07
C ALA A 653 20.61 -19.10 4.03
N TYR A 654 20.63 -18.00 3.28
CA TYR A 654 21.59 -17.74 2.21
C TYR A 654 22.07 -16.27 2.19
N PRO A 655 22.80 -15.80 3.22
CA PRO A 655 23.12 -14.38 3.41
C PRO A 655 24.05 -13.80 2.34
N GLU A 656 24.83 -14.66 1.66
CA GLU A 656 25.74 -14.27 0.58
C GLU A 656 25.05 -14.26 -0.80
N LEU A 657 23.88 -14.89 -0.92
CA LEU A 657 23.15 -15.00 -2.20
C LEU A 657 22.04 -13.95 -2.33
N LEU A 658 21.42 -13.57 -1.22
CA LEU A 658 20.31 -12.62 -1.20
C LEU A 658 20.77 -11.28 -0.58
N PRO A 659 20.61 -10.15 -1.29
CA PRO A 659 21.05 -8.85 -0.81
C PRO A 659 20.25 -8.37 0.40
N SER A 660 20.79 -7.41 1.16
CA SER A 660 20.02 -6.70 2.18
C SER A 660 19.12 -5.67 1.52
N VAL A 661 17.83 -5.99 1.38
CA VAL A 661 16.82 -5.03 0.87
C VAL A 661 16.69 -3.81 1.78
N LEU A 662 16.91 -3.96 3.09
CA LEU A 662 16.91 -2.85 4.07
C LEU A 662 18.10 -1.88 3.90
N LEU A 663 19.08 -2.24 3.06
CA LEU A 663 20.18 -1.37 2.62
C LEU A 663 20.08 -1.01 1.13
N TRP A 664 19.08 -1.53 0.40
CA TRP A 664 19.01 -1.46 -1.06
C TRP A 664 20.31 -1.89 -1.76
N GLU A 665 20.91 -3.00 -1.28
CA GLU A 665 22.09 -3.64 -1.89
C GLU A 665 21.77 -4.39 -3.18
#